data_AF-A0A8J3PJU9-F1
#
_entry.id   AF-A0A8J3PJU9-F1
#
_cell.length_a   1.000
_cell.length_b   1.000
_cell.length_c   1.000
_cell.angle_alpha   90.00
_cell.angle_beta   90.00
_cell.angle_gamma   90.00
#
_symmetry.space_group_name_H-M   'P 1'
#
loop_
_entity.id
_entity.type
_entity.pdbx_description
1 polymer ?
#
loop_
_entity_poly.entity_id
_entity_poly.type
_entity_poly.pdbx_seq_one_letter_code
_entity_poly.pdbx_strand_id
1 'polypeptide(L)'
;MSVWARPLRVVLAALMVAAGLTAAPQGASAADPPPSPNVHVFYYSWYGNPATYGQYRHWQQGGHTPPADVGANLYPKLGAYDSGDYAGAVAQHMQWIRQSGAGVLVYSWWGQNSYEDNLATGVLAAAAAQGLKVAWHLEPYAGRTAASTVADINYLNTRYGASPAYYRDAAHGNRPAFYVFESLLISDWSAIAPLKSSNIILAQTTDTSKVAGFGGMYTYDGIAGSTAPGWANASAFCKANGLVWAPSVAPGYLDDRAVPGNTTPTVGRANGATYDLQWNNALNPATGGLPDWVSITSFNEWHEGSSIEPAHATPPAGFGYQTFDGAYGLTGAAAETAYLTRTRYWATEFANRSGPGDVVPPTVPGNLTVTGKTSTSVSLSWTASTDNVAVVGYTVYQELGAVDNVVASPTGTSVTLNGLTPATAYSYYVRARDAAGAISGPSNTVTATTDPASPTVNLALNRPAVASSGNGGFPPGNAVDGNAGSYWESANNAFPQTLTVDLGGAQPVSRVALKLPPGWGARTQQIAVHGSTDGVTWQPLSAASGRLFDPATANTVTIPATATVRYVRLTITSNTGWPAGQISEFEVYGGGTVDTQPPSAPGNLTVTAKTQTTVSLSWTASTDNVGVTGYRVLRNGTQVGTASGTSYTVSGLAPGSAHTFTVTAQDGAGLVSGPSNAVTVTTDPAGNVNLAAGRPTAESGHVQSYGSGNITDGNRDTYWESPNNAWPQWAQVDLGSSTALSRLVLKLPAPASWATRSQTLSVLGSDDGITWRTLVPSGTYTFNPATGNTVTLTFAVTPTRHVRVVVTGNTGWPAGQLSELEAYAS
;
A
#
# COMPACT_ATOMS: atom_id res chain seq x y z
N MET A 1 -66.70 -40.10 -27.50
CA MET A 1 -66.50 -38.65 -27.32
C MET A 1 -65.15 -38.32 -27.97
N SER A 2 -65.05 -38.18 -29.30
CA SER A 2 -65.30 -36.95 -30.10
C SER A 2 -64.50 -35.74 -29.62
N VAL A 3 -63.72 -34.98 -30.41
CA VAL A 3 -63.51 -34.91 -31.86
C VAL A 3 -62.26 -34.02 -32.11
N TRP A 4 -61.36 -34.50 -32.99
CA TRP A 4 -60.60 -33.84 -34.06
C TRP A 4 -59.76 -32.56 -33.92
N ALA A 5 -58.59 -32.63 -34.56
CA ALA A 5 -57.69 -31.55 -34.93
C ALA A 5 -57.60 -31.38 -36.47
N ARG A 6 -57.37 -30.11 -36.90
CA ARG A 6 -56.85 -29.58 -38.20
C ARG A 6 -57.82 -29.54 -39.41
N PRO A 7 -57.60 -28.74 -40.51
CA PRO A 7 -56.51 -27.78 -40.86
C PRO A 7 -56.93 -26.42 -41.54
N LEU A 8 -55.91 -25.55 -41.73
CA LEU A 8 -55.65 -24.49 -42.74
C LEU A 8 -56.74 -24.06 -43.77
N ARG A 9 -56.91 -22.73 -43.95
CA ARG A 9 -56.86 -22.07 -45.27
C ARG A 9 -56.23 -20.67 -45.20
N VAL A 10 -55.38 -20.43 -46.18
CA VAL A 10 -54.51 -19.29 -46.48
C VAL A 10 -55.28 -18.18 -47.20
N VAL A 11 -54.98 -16.91 -46.91
CA VAL A 11 -54.90 -15.86 -47.93
C VAL A 11 -53.61 -15.06 -47.72
N LEU A 12 -52.81 -15.03 -48.78
CA LEU A 12 -51.54 -14.33 -48.94
C LEU A 12 -51.72 -13.31 -50.09
N ALA A 13 -51.39 -12.04 -49.87
CA ALA A 13 -50.95 -11.06 -50.87
C ALA A 13 -50.66 -9.72 -50.14
N ALA A 14 -49.39 -9.36 -49.89
CA ALA A 14 -48.48 -8.58 -50.77
C ALA A 14 -48.77 -7.05 -50.67
N LEU A 15 -47.85 -6.12 -50.36
CA LEU A 15 -46.47 -5.96 -50.83
C LEU A 15 -45.68 -4.93 -49.96
N MET A 16 -44.41 -5.26 -49.67
CA MET A 16 -43.20 -4.44 -49.39
C MET A 16 -43.27 -2.95 -48.99
N VAL A 17 -42.66 -2.59 -47.85
CA VAL A 17 -41.62 -1.53 -47.75
C VAL A 17 -40.52 -1.93 -46.74
N ALA A 18 -39.29 -1.68 -47.16
CA ALA A 18 -37.96 -1.91 -46.59
C ALA A 18 -37.79 -2.01 -45.06
N ALA A 19 -37.00 -3.02 -44.66
CA ALA A 19 -36.36 -3.12 -43.36
C ALA A 19 -35.21 -2.11 -43.23
N GLY A 20 -35.37 -1.14 -42.33
CA GLY A 20 -34.27 -0.42 -41.70
C GLY A 20 -34.18 -0.88 -40.25
N LEU A 21 -33.16 -1.69 -39.93
CA LEU A 21 -32.81 -2.04 -38.55
C LEU A 21 -32.46 -0.77 -37.78
N THR A 22 -33.37 -0.32 -36.92
CA THR A 22 -33.02 0.59 -35.82
C THR A 22 -33.02 -0.23 -34.54
N ALA A 23 -31.88 -0.19 -33.84
CA ALA A 23 -31.69 -0.86 -32.58
C ALA A 23 -32.75 -0.38 -31.57
N ALA A 24 -33.48 -1.31 -30.97
CA ALA A 24 -34.31 -1.02 -29.82
C ALA A 24 -33.41 -0.53 -28.66
N PRO A 25 -33.76 0.56 -27.96
CA PRO A 25 -32.99 1.02 -26.83
C PRO A 25 -33.09 -0.03 -25.71
N GLN A 26 -31.93 -0.42 -25.19
CA GLN A 26 -31.79 -1.31 -24.06
C GLN A 26 -32.38 -0.68 -22.80
N GLY A 27 -33.22 -1.44 -22.09
CA GLY A 27 -33.29 -1.42 -20.63
C GLY A 27 -34.17 -0.35 -19.97
N ALA A 28 -35.50 -0.41 -20.16
CA ALA A 28 -36.41 0.07 -19.12
C ALA A 28 -36.44 -0.98 -17.99
N SER A 29 -35.66 -0.74 -16.94
CA SER A 29 -35.76 -1.43 -15.65
C SER A 29 -37.13 -1.20 -15.02
N ALA A 30 -37.57 -2.11 -14.14
CA ALA A 30 -38.83 -2.04 -13.39
C ALA A 30 -39.12 -0.62 -12.86
N ALA A 31 -40.33 -0.11 -13.13
CA ALA A 31 -40.67 1.30 -13.03
C ALA A 31 -40.50 1.87 -11.62
N ASP A 32 -39.61 2.85 -11.49
CA ASP A 32 -39.52 3.70 -10.30
C ASP A 32 -40.89 4.31 -9.96
N PRO A 33 -41.25 4.45 -8.67
CA PRO A 33 -42.45 5.18 -8.25
C PRO A 33 -42.58 6.56 -8.94
N PRO A 34 -43.81 7.08 -9.13
CA PRO A 34 -43.99 8.40 -9.71
C PRO A 34 -43.29 9.48 -8.85
N PRO A 35 -42.75 10.54 -9.46
CA PRO A 35 -42.21 11.68 -8.71
C PRO A 35 -43.25 12.31 -7.79
N SER A 36 -42.81 12.80 -6.63
CA SER A 36 -43.69 13.39 -5.62
C SER A 36 -44.16 14.79 -6.06
N PRO A 37 -45.48 15.05 -6.10
CA PRO A 37 -46.01 16.38 -6.42
C PRO A 37 -45.80 17.42 -5.32
N ASN A 38 -45.28 17.00 -4.15
CA ASN A 38 -45.04 17.84 -2.99
C ASN A 38 -43.54 18.11 -2.76
N VAL A 39 -42.67 17.53 -3.60
CA VAL A 39 -41.23 17.83 -3.59
C VAL A 39 -40.91 18.70 -4.79
N HIS A 40 -40.55 19.94 -4.47
CA HIS A 40 -40.30 21.02 -5.41
C HIS A 40 -38.79 21.27 -5.50
N VAL A 41 -38.25 21.57 -6.67
CA VAL A 41 -36.81 21.84 -6.83
C VAL A 41 -36.59 23.11 -7.64
N PHE A 42 -35.81 24.06 -7.11
CA PHE A 42 -35.49 25.30 -7.82
C PHE A 42 -34.64 25.01 -9.06
N TYR A 43 -35.06 25.54 -10.21
CA TYR A 43 -34.47 25.26 -11.53
C TYR A 43 -34.17 26.56 -12.26
N TYR A 44 -32.94 26.68 -12.76
CA TYR A 44 -32.41 27.89 -13.38
C TYR A 44 -32.10 27.61 -14.85
N SER A 45 -32.77 28.35 -15.74
CA SER A 45 -32.64 28.22 -17.19
C SER A 45 -31.87 29.39 -17.80
N TRP A 46 -30.88 29.93 -17.10
CA TRP A 46 -30.16 31.13 -17.52
C TRP A 46 -28.78 30.85 -18.12
N TYR A 47 -28.36 29.60 -18.16
CA TYR A 47 -27.06 29.19 -18.69
C TYR A 47 -27.10 29.18 -20.22
N GLY A 48 -26.06 29.70 -20.86
CA GLY A 48 -25.95 29.76 -22.32
C GLY A 48 -24.55 29.40 -22.79
N ASN A 49 -24.43 28.90 -24.02
CA ASN A 49 -23.16 28.59 -24.65
C ASN A 49 -23.06 29.12 -26.10
N PRO A 50 -21.85 29.21 -26.67
CA PRO A 50 -21.66 29.73 -28.03
C PRO A 50 -22.36 28.94 -29.13
N ALA A 51 -22.62 27.64 -28.93
CA ALA A 51 -23.20 26.79 -29.97
C ALA A 51 -24.71 27.02 -30.12
N THR A 52 -25.43 27.22 -29.02
CA THR A 52 -26.90 27.34 -29.01
C THR A 52 -27.37 28.79 -28.86
N TYR A 53 -26.77 29.56 -27.94
CA TYR A 53 -27.14 30.96 -27.69
C TYR A 53 -26.23 31.99 -28.38
N GLY A 54 -25.06 31.57 -28.86
CA GLY A 54 -24.08 32.43 -29.54
C GLY A 54 -23.05 33.06 -28.61
N GLN A 55 -23.19 32.91 -27.30
CA GLN A 55 -22.18 33.31 -26.30
C GLN A 55 -22.35 32.53 -25.01
N TYR A 56 -21.32 32.53 -24.15
CA TYR A 56 -21.49 32.06 -22.78
C TYR A 56 -22.36 33.03 -21.98
N ARG A 57 -23.31 32.48 -21.22
CA ARG A 57 -24.16 33.22 -20.29
C ARG A 57 -24.09 32.53 -18.93
N HIS A 58 -23.97 33.31 -17.86
CA HIS A 58 -23.78 32.88 -16.47
C HIS A 58 -22.46 32.14 -16.17
N TRP A 59 -21.97 31.25 -17.04
CA TRP A 59 -20.74 30.48 -16.79
C TRP A 59 -19.49 31.32 -16.52
N GLN A 60 -19.42 32.55 -17.04
CA GLN A 60 -18.31 33.50 -16.87
C GLN A 60 -18.38 34.36 -15.60
N GLN A 61 -19.40 34.18 -14.77
CA GLN A 61 -19.56 34.93 -13.52
C GLN A 61 -18.29 34.82 -12.65
N GLY A 62 -17.97 35.86 -11.88
CA GLY A 62 -16.71 35.93 -11.12
C GLY A 62 -15.46 36.25 -11.95
N GLY A 63 -15.60 36.47 -13.27
CA GLY A 63 -14.48 36.77 -14.17
C GLY A 63 -13.82 35.53 -14.79
N HIS A 64 -14.53 34.40 -14.76
CA HIS A 64 -14.05 33.11 -15.27
C HIS A 64 -14.15 32.98 -16.80
N THR A 65 -13.37 32.07 -17.41
CA THR A 65 -13.29 31.88 -18.87
C THR A 65 -13.74 30.47 -19.34
N PRO A 66 -15.04 30.26 -19.63
CA PRO A 66 -15.57 28.97 -20.06
C PRO A 66 -14.99 28.50 -21.41
N PRO A 67 -14.97 27.18 -21.73
CA PRO A 67 -15.72 26.13 -21.04
C PRO A 67 -14.98 25.49 -19.86
N ALA A 68 -13.65 25.52 -19.81
CA ALA A 68 -12.89 24.79 -18.79
C ALA A 68 -12.90 25.50 -17.42
N ASP A 69 -13.02 26.84 -17.42
CA ASP A 69 -13.05 27.68 -16.23
C ASP A 69 -14.42 28.33 -16.08
N VAL A 70 -15.23 27.87 -15.13
CA VAL A 70 -16.57 28.40 -14.86
C VAL A 70 -16.67 29.00 -13.45
N GLY A 71 -17.56 29.97 -13.31
CA GLY A 71 -17.90 30.61 -12.03
C GLY A 71 -18.77 29.74 -11.13
N ALA A 72 -18.30 28.54 -10.82
CA ALA A 72 -18.95 27.58 -9.92
C ALA A 72 -17.90 26.68 -9.27
N ASN A 73 -18.08 26.37 -7.97
CA ASN A 73 -17.13 25.54 -7.22
C ASN A 73 -17.20 24.05 -7.61
N LEU A 74 -18.29 23.63 -8.24
CA LEU A 74 -18.45 22.32 -8.88
C LEU A 74 -18.48 22.51 -10.40
N TYR A 75 -18.10 21.48 -11.15
CA TYR A 75 -18.20 21.49 -12.61
C TYR A 75 -19.35 20.59 -13.08
N PRO A 76 -20.29 21.06 -13.92
CA PRO A 76 -21.42 20.25 -14.38
C PRO A 76 -20.99 19.00 -15.15
N LYS A 77 -21.69 17.88 -14.96
CA LYS A 77 -21.45 16.66 -15.75
C LYS A 77 -21.64 16.89 -17.25
N LEU A 78 -22.57 17.76 -17.62
CA LEU A 78 -22.85 18.15 -19.02
C LEU A 78 -21.91 19.25 -19.54
N GLY A 79 -20.95 19.72 -18.72
CA GLY A 79 -20.11 20.86 -19.03
C GLY A 79 -20.88 22.19 -19.02
N ALA A 80 -20.29 23.24 -19.59
CA ALA A 80 -20.91 24.56 -19.73
C ALA A 80 -22.06 24.52 -20.79
N TYR A 81 -23.19 23.94 -20.41
CA TYR A 81 -24.34 23.69 -21.26
C TYR A 81 -25.17 24.96 -21.56
N ASP A 82 -26.16 24.83 -22.44
CA ASP A 82 -27.14 25.87 -22.78
C ASP A 82 -28.55 25.45 -22.33
N SER A 83 -29.28 26.37 -21.71
CA SER A 83 -30.63 26.13 -21.20
C SER A 83 -31.69 26.10 -22.32
N GLY A 84 -31.33 26.51 -23.53
CA GLY A 84 -32.13 26.36 -24.75
C GLY A 84 -31.88 25.06 -25.51
N ASP A 85 -30.95 24.21 -25.07
CA ASP A 85 -30.74 22.88 -25.66
C ASP A 85 -31.79 21.88 -25.15
N TYR A 86 -32.98 21.92 -25.77
CA TYR A 86 -34.13 21.09 -25.36
C TYR A 86 -33.96 19.59 -25.64
N ALA A 87 -33.11 19.23 -26.59
CA ALA A 87 -32.90 17.83 -26.98
C ALA A 87 -31.72 17.19 -26.25
N GLY A 88 -30.73 17.98 -25.82
CA GLY A 88 -29.62 17.55 -24.99
C GLY A 88 -29.82 17.91 -23.52
N ALA A 89 -29.25 19.03 -23.08
CA ALA A 89 -29.13 19.36 -21.66
C ALA A 89 -30.47 19.36 -20.91
N VAL A 90 -31.49 20.07 -21.42
CA VAL A 90 -32.79 20.15 -20.74
C VAL A 90 -33.49 18.80 -20.69
N ALA A 91 -33.42 18.00 -21.77
CA ALA A 91 -33.99 16.64 -21.76
C ALA A 91 -33.35 15.77 -20.67
N GLN A 92 -32.02 15.86 -20.53
CA GLN A 92 -31.28 15.15 -19.49
C GLN A 92 -31.61 15.66 -18.08
N HIS A 93 -31.79 16.98 -17.90
CA HIS A 93 -32.23 17.55 -16.63
C HIS A 93 -33.57 16.96 -16.19
N MET A 94 -34.55 16.88 -17.09
CA MET A 94 -35.86 16.31 -16.76
C MET A 94 -35.76 14.83 -16.35
N GLN A 95 -34.87 14.06 -16.97
CA GLN A 95 -34.61 12.68 -16.55
C GLN A 95 -34.02 12.62 -15.13
N TRP A 96 -33.05 13.48 -14.82
CA TRP A 96 -32.43 13.54 -13.50
C TRP A 96 -33.36 14.04 -12.41
N ILE A 97 -34.22 15.02 -12.69
CA ILE A 97 -35.25 15.48 -11.76
C ILE A 97 -36.27 14.37 -11.50
N ARG A 98 -36.69 13.64 -12.55
CA ARG A 98 -37.55 12.47 -12.38
C ARG A 98 -36.87 11.38 -11.54
N GLN A 99 -35.58 11.12 -11.78
CA GLN A 99 -34.77 10.17 -11.00
C GLN A 99 -34.70 10.59 -9.53
N SER A 100 -34.54 11.88 -9.24
CA SER A 100 -34.48 12.41 -7.87
C SER A 100 -35.80 12.26 -7.11
N GLY A 101 -36.91 11.95 -7.80
CA GLY A 101 -38.23 11.84 -7.20
C GLY A 101 -38.91 13.18 -6.92
N ALA A 102 -38.27 14.31 -7.25
CA ALA A 102 -38.93 15.61 -7.26
C ALA A 102 -39.89 15.70 -8.45
N GLY A 103 -41.15 16.06 -8.20
CA GLY A 103 -42.19 16.12 -9.24
C GLY A 103 -42.40 17.52 -9.82
N VAL A 104 -41.91 18.56 -9.15
CA VAL A 104 -42.17 19.95 -9.51
C VAL A 104 -40.88 20.74 -9.64
N LEU A 105 -40.62 21.28 -10.82
CA LEU A 105 -39.59 22.30 -11.03
C LEU A 105 -40.14 23.65 -10.60
N VAL A 106 -39.39 24.41 -9.82
CA VAL A 106 -39.70 25.82 -9.51
C VAL A 106 -38.82 26.68 -10.41
N TYR A 107 -39.40 27.13 -11.51
CA TYR A 107 -38.69 27.74 -12.63
C TYR A 107 -38.35 29.21 -12.35
N SER A 108 -37.06 29.54 -12.30
CA SER A 108 -36.54 30.92 -12.19
C SER A 108 -37.00 31.77 -13.38
N TRP A 109 -37.71 32.86 -13.10
CA TRP A 109 -38.34 33.72 -14.11
C TRP A 109 -38.09 35.21 -13.82
N TRP A 110 -37.50 35.91 -14.79
CA TRP A 110 -36.95 37.27 -14.66
C TRP A 110 -37.76 38.37 -15.37
N GLY A 111 -39.06 38.15 -15.62
CA GLY A 111 -39.91 39.13 -16.28
C GLY A 111 -40.32 38.73 -17.70
N GLN A 112 -41.36 39.40 -18.21
CA GLN A 112 -41.88 39.12 -19.56
C GLN A 112 -40.82 39.44 -20.62
N ASN A 113 -40.67 38.57 -21.61
CA ASN A 113 -39.66 38.65 -22.67
C ASN A 113 -38.21 38.53 -22.18
N SER A 114 -37.95 38.13 -20.93
CA SER A 114 -36.60 37.80 -20.49
C SER A 114 -36.06 36.59 -21.26
N TYR A 115 -34.77 36.32 -21.14
CA TYR A 115 -34.18 35.11 -21.74
C TYR A 115 -34.92 33.85 -21.24
N GLU A 116 -35.18 33.77 -19.95
CA GLU A 116 -35.87 32.68 -19.28
C GLU A 116 -37.34 32.60 -19.73
N ASP A 117 -38.05 33.73 -19.83
CA ASP A 117 -39.43 33.70 -20.36
C ASP A 117 -39.51 33.11 -21.78
N ASN A 118 -38.53 33.43 -22.63
CA ASN A 118 -38.48 32.89 -23.99
C ASN A 118 -38.18 31.38 -24.04
N LEU A 119 -37.55 30.82 -23.00
CA LEU A 119 -37.25 29.38 -22.92
C LEU A 119 -38.36 28.56 -22.25
N ALA A 120 -39.24 29.19 -21.48
CA ALA A 120 -40.25 28.51 -20.66
C ALA A 120 -41.12 27.51 -21.43
N THR A 121 -41.48 27.81 -22.70
CA THR A 121 -42.28 26.90 -23.54
C THR A 121 -41.57 25.58 -23.80
N GLY A 122 -40.28 25.61 -24.11
CA GLY A 122 -39.48 24.40 -24.37
C GLY A 122 -39.26 23.58 -23.10
N VAL A 123 -39.00 24.26 -21.97
CA VAL A 123 -38.84 23.60 -20.67
C VAL A 123 -40.16 22.94 -20.21
N LEU A 124 -41.30 23.61 -20.38
CA LEU A 124 -42.62 23.03 -20.11
C LEU A 124 -42.89 21.78 -20.96
N ALA A 125 -42.52 21.79 -22.25
CA ALA A 125 -42.67 20.63 -23.12
C ALA A 125 -41.76 19.46 -22.69
N ALA A 126 -40.51 19.74 -22.33
CA ALA A 126 -39.58 18.74 -21.82
C ALA A 126 -40.05 18.13 -20.48
N ALA A 127 -40.53 18.97 -19.55
CA ALA A 127 -41.11 18.51 -18.29
C ALA A 127 -42.34 17.62 -18.52
N ALA A 128 -43.24 18.02 -19.42
CA ALA A 128 -44.43 17.25 -19.77
C ALA A 128 -44.07 15.85 -20.30
N ALA A 129 -43.03 15.75 -21.15
CA ALA A 129 -42.55 14.48 -21.70
C ALA A 129 -42.05 13.51 -20.62
N GLN A 130 -41.59 14.04 -19.47
CA GLN A 130 -41.16 13.25 -18.31
C GLN A 130 -42.21 13.21 -17.20
N GLY A 131 -43.45 13.65 -17.44
CA GLY A 131 -44.52 13.67 -16.44
C GLY A 131 -44.25 14.59 -15.24
N LEU A 132 -43.32 15.53 -15.36
CA LEU A 132 -42.99 16.53 -14.35
C LEU A 132 -43.88 17.76 -14.49
N LYS A 133 -43.95 18.57 -13.43
CA LYS A 133 -44.71 19.81 -13.37
C LYS A 133 -43.79 21.01 -13.17
N VAL A 134 -44.29 22.21 -13.47
CA VAL A 134 -43.57 23.47 -13.40
C VAL A 134 -44.39 24.48 -12.60
N ALA A 135 -43.87 24.86 -11.44
CA ALA A 135 -44.23 26.05 -10.67
C ALA A 135 -43.26 27.20 -11.01
N TRP A 136 -43.55 28.41 -10.54
CA TRP A 136 -42.80 29.60 -10.95
C TRP A 136 -42.07 30.25 -9.77
N HIS A 137 -40.79 30.56 -9.94
CA HIS A 137 -40.01 31.39 -9.04
C HIS A 137 -39.90 32.78 -9.65
N LEU A 138 -40.64 33.74 -9.09
CA LEU A 138 -40.64 35.12 -9.55
C LEU A 138 -39.44 35.82 -8.94
N GLU A 139 -38.45 36.13 -9.77
CA GLU A 139 -37.18 36.74 -9.38
C GLU A 139 -37.31 38.25 -9.16
N PRO A 140 -36.40 38.89 -8.41
CA PRO A 140 -36.42 40.33 -8.12
C PRO A 140 -35.88 41.14 -9.30
N TYR A 141 -36.54 41.04 -10.45
CA TYR A 141 -36.20 41.85 -11.62
C TYR A 141 -36.35 43.35 -11.32
N ALA A 142 -35.57 44.17 -12.02
CA ALA A 142 -35.52 45.61 -11.79
C ALA A 142 -36.91 46.26 -11.91
N GLY A 143 -37.33 46.98 -10.86
CA GLY A 143 -38.61 47.69 -10.83
C GLY A 143 -39.83 46.82 -10.50
N ARG A 144 -39.65 45.57 -10.05
CA ARG A 144 -40.77 44.73 -9.59
C ARG A 144 -41.53 45.38 -8.44
N THR A 145 -42.86 45.38 -8.54
CA THR A 145 -43.80 45.88 -7.52
C THR A 145 -44.87 44.82 -7.25
N ALA A 146 -45.64 44.94 -6.15
CA ALA A 146 -46.75 44.01 -5.90
C ALA A 146 -47.77 44.00 -7.06
N ALA A 147 -48.03 45.16 -7.67
CA ALA A 147 -48.92 45.27 -8.82
C ALA A 147 -48.36 44.63 -10.09
N SER A 148 -47.05 44.77 -10.36
CA SER A 148 -46.43 44.09 -11.51
C SER A 148 -46.39 42.57 -11.29
N THR A 149 -46.16 42.10 -10.06
CA THR A 149 -46.26 40.68 -9.71
C THR A 149 -47.65 40.10 -9.99
N VAL A 150 -48.73 40.85 -9.72
CA VAL A 150 -50.10 40.44 -10.10
C VAL A 150 -50.25 40.33 -11.62
N ALA A 151 -49.74 41.32 -12.36
CA ALA A 151 -49.79 41.31 -13.82
C ALA A 151 -49.00 40.11 -14.40
N ASP A 152 -47.84 39.79 -13.83
CA ASP A 152 -47.01 38.67 -14.26
C ASP A 152 -47.64 37.31 -13.95
N ILE A 153 -48.25 37.14 -12.77
CA ILE A 153 -48.98 35.91 -12.46
C ILE A 153 -50.11 35.69 -13.46
N ASN A 154 -50.85 36.74 -13.82
CA ASN A 154 -51.89 36.67 -14.85
C ASN A 154 -51.31 36.35 -16.24
N TYR A 155 -50.18 36.96 -16.59
CA TYR A 155 -49.46 36.66 -17.83
C TYR A 155 -49.05 35.18 -17.89
N LEU A 156 -48.39 34.65 -16.86
CA LEU A 156 -47.94 33.27 -16.79
C LEU A 156 -49.10 32.27 -16.85
N ASN A 157 -50.18 32.55 -16.11
CA ASN A 157 -51.41 31.76 -16.15
C ASN A 157 -52.03 31.74 -17.56
N THR A 158 -52.06 32.87 -18.25
CA THR A 158 -52.67 32.99 -19.59
C THR A 158 -51.78 32.36 -20.66
N ARG A 159 -50.49 32.67 -20.63
CA ARG A 159 -49.48 32.28 -21.63
C ARG A 159 -49.18 30.78 -21.56
N TYR A 160 -49.02 30.24 -20.35
CA TYR A 160 -48.49 28.88 -20.14
C TYR A 160 -49.47 27.94 -19.45
N GLY A 161 -50.58 28.45 -18.89
CA GLY A 161 -51.49 27.67 -18.04
C GLY A 161 -52.23 26.51 -18.74
N ALA A 162 -52.21 26.46 -20.07
CA ALA A 162 -52.74 25.35 -20.86
C ALA A 162 -51.73 24.18 -21.02
N SER A 163 -50.47 24.37 -20.65
CA SER A 163 -49.47 23.30 -20.71
C SER A 163 -49.83 22.18 -19.74
N PRO A 164 -49.71 20.89 -20.15
CA PRO A 164 -49.92 19.76 -19.25
C PRO A 164 -48.88 19.69 -18.13
N ALA A 165 -47.73 20.36 -18.28
CA ALA A 165 -46.73 20.49 -17.21
C ALA A 165 -46.98 21.68 -16.28
N TYR A 166 -47.95 22.56 -16.56
CA TYR A 166 -48.22 23.69 -15.66
C TYR A 166 -48.70 23.17 -14.30
N TYR A 167 -47.95 23.44 -13.22
CA TYR A 167 -48.25 22.88 -11.90
C TYR A 167 -49.56 23.44 -11.35
N ARG A 168 -50.38 22.54 -10.80
CA ARG A 168 -51.58 22.84 -10.04
C ARG A 168 -51.64 21.87 -8.89
N ASP A 169 -51.78 22.39 -7.68
CA ASP A 169 -51.85 21.54 -6.52
C ASP A 169 -53.29 21.08 -6.27
N ALA A 170 -53.51 19.77 -6.41
CA ALA A 170 -54.81 19.15 -6.21
C ALA A 170 -55.29 19.26 -4.76
N ALA A 171 -54.38 19.22 -3.77
CA ALA A 171 -54.74 19.32 -2.36
C ALA A 171 -55.26 20.71 -1.98
N HIS A 172 -54.82 21.73 -2.72
CA HIS A 172 -55.13 23.14 -2.46
C HIS A 172 -55.98 23.76 -3.57
N GLY A 173 -56.94 23.02 -4.11
CA GLY A 173 -57.98 23.53 -5.01
C GLY A 173 -57.57 23.67 -6.48
N ASN A 174 -56.60 22.86 -6.95
CA ASN A 174 -56.02 22.92 -8.29
C ASN A 174 -55.44 24.31 -8.64
N ARG A 175 -54.95 25.02 -7.62
CA ARG A 175 -54.33 26.34 -7.76
C ARG A 175 -52.87 26.18 -8.21
N PRO A 176 -52.37 27.01 -9.14
CA PRO A 176 -50.96 27.05 -9.49
C PRO A 176 -50.14 27.76 -8.41
N ALA A 177 -48.85 27.43 -8.34
CA ALA A 177 -47.94 27.89 -7.30
C ALA A 177 -46.89 28.88 -7.83
N PHE A 178 -46.69 29.96 -7.07
CA PHE A 178 -45.73 31.03 -7.35
C PHE A 178 -44.92 31.32 -6.09
N TYR A 179 -43.61 31.19 -6.20
CA TYR A 179 -42.64 31.51 -5.16
C TYR A 179 -42.10 32.91 -5.43
N VAL A 180 -42.26 33.85 -4.51
CA VAL A 180 -41.79 35.24 -4.69
C VAL A 180 -40.45 35.41 -3.99
N PHE A 181 -39.36 35.36 -4.76
CA PHE A 181 -38.01 35.54 -4.23
C PHE A 181 -37.82 36.96 -3.73
N GLU A 182 -37.12 37.14 -2.62
CA GLU A 182 -36.90 38.42 -1.94
C GLU A 182 -38.19 39.22 -1.70
N SER A 183 -39.28 38.52 -1.36
CA SER A 183 -40.60 39.13 -1.12
C SER A 183 -40.59 40.27 -0.09
N LEU A 184 -39.63 40.27 0.83
CA LEU A 184 -39.50 41.28 1.89
C LEU A 184 -38.95 42.64 1.41
N LEU A 185 -38.47 42.73 0.17
CA LEU A 185 -38.09 44.02 -0.45
C LEU A 185 -39.32 44.92 -0.72
N ILE A 186 -40.52 44.35 -0.73
CA ILE A 186 -41.77 45.06 -0.91
C ILE A 186 -42.54 44.99 0.42
N SER A 187 -42.89 46.15 0.96
CA SER A 187 -43.53 46.27 2.28
C SER A 187 -45.05 46.12 2.24
N ASP A 188 -45.69 46.41 1.10
CA ASP A 188 -47.14 46.30 0.91
C ASP A 188 -47.48 45.35 -0.24
N TRP A 189 -48.10 44.23 0.13
CA TRP A 189 -48.55 43.19 -0.78
C TRP A 189 -50.07 43.17 -0.97
N SER A 190 -50.80 44.18 -0.50
CA SER A 190 -52.29 44.24 -0.61
C SER A 190 -52.82 43.98 -2.03
N ALA A 191 -52.07 44.36 -3.07
CA ALA A 191 -52.44 44.14 -4.46
C ALA A 191 -52.66 42.67 -4.85
N ILE A 192 -52.03 41.70 -4.17
CA ILE A 192 -52.16 40.26 -4.52
C ILE A 192 -53.44 39.62 -3.97
N ALA A 193 -54.17 40.30 -3.08
CA ALA A 193 -55.36 39.75 -2.43
C ALA A 193 -56.39 39.13 -3.41
N PRO A 194 -56.69 39.72 -4.58
CA PRO A 194 -57.63 39.14 -5.55
C PRO A 194 -57.18 37.80 -6.14
N LEU A 195 -55.88 37.50 -6.14
CA LEU A 195 -55.32 36.28 -6.73
C LEU A 195 -55.31 35.08 -5.76
N LYS A 196 -55.50 35.31 -4.46
CA LYS A 196 -55.33 34.28 -3.42
C LYS A 196 -56.28 33.10 -3.56
N SER A 197 -57.50 33.32 -4.05
CA SER A 197 -58.49 32.24 -4.24
C SER A 197 -58.18 31.34 -5.45
N SER A 198 -57.39 31.82 -6.41
CA SER A 198 -57.08 31.12 -7.65
C SER A 198 -55.61 30.70 -7.78
N ASN A 199 -54.73 31.17 -6.89
CA ASN A 199 -53.29 30.90 -6.89
C ASN A 199 -52.74 30.65 -5.48
N ILE A 200 -51.65 29.91 -5.38
CA ILE A 200 -50.84 29.78 -4.16
C ILE A 200 -49.60 30.64 -4.35
N ILE A 201 -49.55 31.78 -3.68
CA ILE A 201 -48.41 32.72 -3.74
C ILE A 201 -47.66 32.61 -2.42
N LEU A 202 -46.38 32.24 -2.47
CA LEU A 202 -45.54 32.03 -1.30
C LEU A 202 -44.59 33.21 -1.09
N ALA A 203 -44.51 33.68 0.16
CA ALA A 203 -43.50 34.64 0.59
C ALA A 203 -42.23 33.92 1.07
N GLN A 204 -41.06 34.45 0.73
CA GLN A 204 -39.78 33.98 1.24
C GLN A 204 -39.55 34.53 2.66
N THR A 205 -40.04 33.84 3.69
CA THR A 205 -39.85 34.24 5.10
C THR A 205 -40.31 33.15 6.08
N THR A 206 -39.82 33.24 7.32
CA THR A 206 -40.39 32.56 8.50
C THR A 206 -41.10 33.52 9.45
N ASP A 207 -41.04 34.83 9.17
CA ASP A 207 -41.72 35.88 9.94
C ASP A 207 -43.20 35.91 9.60
N THR A 208 -44.02 35.36 10.49
CA THR A 208 -45.48 35.25 10.34
C THR A 208 -46.18 36.62 10.28
N SER A 209 -45.51 37.72 10.66
CA SER A 209 -46.07 39.07 10.52
C SER A 209 -45.99 39.62 9.10
N LYS A 210 -45.21 38.99 8.20
CA LYS A 210 -44.91 39.47 6.85
C LYS A 210 -45.68 38.74 5.74
N VAL A 211 -46.61 37.85 6.10
CA VAL A 211 -47.31 36.97 5.14
C VAL A 211 -48.78 37.31 4.92
N ALA A 212 -49.19 38.51 5.34
CA ALA A 212 -50.51 39.03 5.05
C ALA A 212 -50.76 39.07 3.52
N GLY A 213 -51.88 38.51 3.08
CA GLY A 213 -52.24 38.43 1.65
C GLY A 213 -51.64 37.23 0.90
N PHE A 214 -50.58 36.59 1.41
CA PHE A 214 -49.98 35.41 0.79
C PHE A 214 -50.80 34.13 1.03
N GLY A 215 -50.52 33.13 0.21
CA GLY A 215 -51.04 31.76 0.30
C GLY A 215 -50.12 30.80 1.06
N GLY A 216 -48.93 31.24 1.48
CA GLY A 216 -47.97 30.43 2.23
C GLY A 216 -46.58 31.04 2.36
N MET A 217 -45.66 30.24 2.88
CA MET A 217 -44.28 30.61 3.20
C MET A 217 -43.29 29.57 2.67
N TYR A 218 -42.09 30.03 2.28
CA TYR A 218 -40.91 29.20 2.01
C TYR A 218 -39.64 29.92 2.49
N THR A 219 -38.49 29.26 2.52
CA THR A 219 -37.26 29.85 3.06
C THR A 219 -36.19 30.18 2.02
N TYR A 220 -36.13 29.43 0.92
CA TYR A 220 -35.05 29.41 -0.09
C TYR A 220 -33.67 29.02 0.44
N ASP A 221 -33.24 29.65 1.53
CA ASP A 221 -31.89 29.61 2.07
C ASP A 221 -31.39 28.18 2.37
N GLY A 222 -30.31 27.79 1.67
CA GLY A 222 -29.61 26.51 1.83
C GLY A 222 -28.64 26.46 3.01
N ILE A 223 -28.40 27.58 3.69
CA ILE A 223 -27.50 27.71 4.86
C ILE A 223 -28.29 27.44 6.14
N ALA A 224 -29.42 28.13 6.31
CA ALA A 224 -30.21 28.08 7.55
C ALA A 224 -30.95 26.76 7.78
N GLY A 225 -31.13 25.90 6.77
CA GLY A 225 -31.86 24.63 6.92
C GLY A 225 -31.27 23.69 7.99
N SER A 226 -29.95 23.80 8.25
CA SER A 226 -29.27 22.97 9.27
C SER A 226 -29.67 23.33 10.70
N THR A 227 -30.09 24.58 10.94
CA THR A 227 -30.57 25.05 12.26
C THR A 227 -32.08 25.32 12.28
N ALA A 228 -32.73 25.28 11.11
CA ALA A 228 -34.18 25.42 10.89
C ALA A 228 -34.82 26.58 11.70
N PRO A 229 -34.27 27.81 11.63
CA PRO A 229 -34.68 28.90 12.50
C PRO A 229 -36.14 29.30 12.22
N GLY A 230 -36.98 29.18 13.24
CA GLY A 230 -38.39 29.58 13.18
C GLY A 230 -39.29 28.68 12.33
N TRP A 231 -38.78 27.56 11.79
CA TRP A 231 -39.56 26.67 10.91
C TRP A 231 -40.80 26.08 11.61
N ALA A 232 -40.67 25.65 12.86
CA ALA A 232 -41.79 25.09 13.63
C ALA A 232 -42.91 26.12 13.82
N ASN A 233 -42.55 27.37 14.10
CA ASN A 233 -43.51 28.46 14.25
C ASN A 233 -44.19 28.80 12.92
N ALA A 234 -43.41 28.88 11.83
CA ALA A 234 -43.93 29.12 10.49
C ALA A 234 -44.91 28.01 10.07
N SER A 235 -44.55 26.74 10.30
CA SER A 235 -45.42 25.59 10.03
C SER A 235 -46.73 25.65 10.82
N ALA A 236 -46.64 25.85 12.15
CA ALA A 236 -47.82 25.93 13.01
C ALA A 236 -48.74 27.08 12.59
N PHE A 237 -48.17 28.24 12.24
CA PHE A 237 -48.93 29.38 11.74
C PHE A 237 -49.59 29.08 10.39
N CYS A 238 -48.86 28.49 9.44
CA CYS A 238 -49.42 28.11 8.13
C CYS A 238 -50.60 27.16 8.31
N LYS A 239 -50.43 26.10 9.09
CA LYS A 239 -51.47 25.12 9.40
C LYS A 239 -52.70 25.75 10.05
N ALA A 240 -52.51 26.64 11.02
CA ALA A 240 -53.61 27.33 11.70
C ALA A 240 -54.39 28.28 10.78
N ASN A 241 -53.78 28.75 9.69
CA ASN A 241 -54.37 29.72 8.77
C ASN A 241 -54.71 29.14 7.38
N GLY A 242 -54.59 27.82 7.19
CA GLY A 242 -54.82 27.15 5.91
C GLY A 242 -53.89 27.66 4.80
N LEU A 243 -52.65 28.00 5.16
CA LEU A 243 -51.60 28.41 4.24
C LEU A 243 -50.61 27.26 4.02
N VAL A 244 -49.93 27.28 2.88
CA VAL A 244 -48.91 26.29 2.53
C VAL A 244 -47.59 26.59 3.24
N TRP A 245 -46.98 25.59 3.85
CA TRP A 245 -45.60 25.65 4.35
C TRP A 245 -44.66 24.82 3.48
N ALA A 246 -43.61 25.46 2.96
CA ALA A 246 -42.65 24.86 2.04
C ALA A 246 -41.18 25.16 2.44
N PRO A 247 -40.64 24.59 3.53
CA PRO A 247 -39.25 24.79 3.91
C PRO A 247 -38.30 24.36 2.79
N SER A 248 -37.17 25.07 2.67
CA SER A 248 -36.15 24.80 1.65
C SER A 248 -34.95 24.07 2.24
N VAL A 249 -34.50 23.02 1.56
CA VAL A 249 -33.33 22.21 1.94
C VAL A 249 -32.27 22.23 0.85
N ALA A 250 -30.99 22.19 1.23
CA ALA A 250 -29.87 22.24 0.31
C ALA A 250 -28.78 21.22 0.67
N PRO A 251 -28.06 20.66 -0.32
CA PRO A 251 -26.95 19.75 -0.06
C PRO A 251 -25.72 20.46 0.52
N GLY A 252 -25.60 21.78 0.34
CA GLY A 252 -24.54 22.64 0.82
C GLY A 252 -24.63 24.02 0.18
N TYR A 253 -23.70 24.91 0.51
CA TYR A 253 -23.59 26.26 -0.04
C TYR A 253 -22.13 26.70 -0.07
N LEU A 254 -21.64 27.12 -1.24
CA LEU A 254 -20.32 27.69 -1.46
C LEU A 254 -20.28 28.44 -2.80
N ASP A 255 -20.02 29.74 -2.76
CA ASP A 255 -20.12 30.63 -3.93
C ASP A 255 -18.84 31.43 -4.24
N ASP A 256 -17.73 31.16 -3.53
CA ASP A 256 -16.46 31.89 -3.62
C ASP A 256 -15.96 32.14 -5.05
N ARG A 257 -16.22 31.22 -5.99
CA ARG A 257 -15.82 31.40 -7.40
C ARG A 257 -16.73 32.35 -8.16
N ALA A 258 -18.04 32.23 -7.94
CA ALA A 258 -19.01 33.09 -8.62
C ALA A 258 -18.96 34.52 -8.09
N VAL A 259 -18.73 34.68 -6.78
CA VAL A 259 -18.68 35.98 -6.10
C VAL A 259 -17.40 36.08 -5.26
N PRO A 260 -16.23 36.32 -5.89
CA PRO A 260 -14.97 36.41 -5.16
C PRO A 260 -15.00 37.47 -4.06
N GLY A 261 -14.69 37.06 -2.83
CA GLY A 261 -14.71 37.93 -1.66
C GLY A 261 -16.07 38.06 -0.96
N ASN A 262 -17.07 37.25 -1.33
CA ASN A 262 -18.29 37.14 -0.54
C ASN A 262 -17.97 36.65 0.89
N THR A 263 -18.73 37.14 1.86
CA THR A 263 -18.58 36.80 3.29
C THR A 263 -19.76 35.98 3.81
N THR A 264 -20.64 35.56 2.91
CA THR A 264 -21.79 34.71 3.24
C THR A 264 -21.28 33.37 3.81
N PRO A 265 -21.85 32.87 4.93
CA PRO A 265 -21.37 31.64 5.54
C PRO A 265 -21.42 30.44 4.59
N THR A 266 -20.30 29.75 4.44
CA THR A 266 -20.21 28.49 3.70
C THR A 266 -20.81 27.35 4.52
N VAL A 267 -21.52 26.44 3.85
CA VAL A 267 -21.98 25.17 4.41
C VAL A 267 -21.46 24.02 3.56
N GLY A 268 -20.48 23.29 4.08
CA GLY A 268 -19.93 22.11 3.41
C GLY A 268 -20.96 20.99 3.31
N ARG A 269 -20.84 20.16 2.27
CA ARG A 269 -21.78 19.03 2.05
C ARG A 269 -21.58 17.86 3.02
N ALA A 270 -20.41 17.77 3.66
CA ALA A 270 -20.05 16.73 4.63
C ALA A 270 -20.39 15.30 4.16
N ASN A 271 -20.01 14.96 2.92
CA ASN A 271 -20.34 13.68 2.28
C ASN A 271 -21.83 13.30 2.30
N GLY A 272 -22.72 14.30 2.34
CA GLY A 272 -24.17 14.14 2.35
C GLY A 272 -24.84 14.37 3.71
N ALA A 273 -24.08 14.39 4.81
CA ALA A 273 -24.64 14.53 6.15
C ALA A 273 -25.41 15.85 6.34
N THR A 274 -24.94 16.95 5.72
CA THR A 274 -25.63 18.24 5.73
C THR A 274 -27.01 18.13 5.10
N TYR A 275 -27.11 17.52 3.93
CA TYR A 275 -28.38 17.39 3.22
C TYR A 275 -29.40 16.59 4.02
N ASP A 276 -28.93 15.49 4.62
CA ASP A 276 -29.75 14.63 5.47
C ASP A 276 -30.23 15.34 6.73
N LEU A 277 -29.38 16.17 7.35
CA LEU A 277 -29.77 16.98 8.50
C LEU A 277 -30.90 17.94 8.13
N GLN A 278 -30.79 18.65 7.01
CA GLN A 278 -31.82 19.60 6.59
C GLN A 278 -33.14 18.91 6.26
N TRP A 279 -33.12 17.78 5.56
CA TRP A 279 -34.32 16.97 5.32
C TRP A 279 -34.94 16.45 6.62
N ASN A 280 -34.14 15.96 7.55
CA ASN A 280 -34.64 15.55 8.87
C ASN A 280 -35.28 16.72 9.61
N ASN A 281 -34.65 17.90 9.59
CA ASN A 281 -35.20 19.10 10.22
C ASN A 281 -36.53 19.50 9.58
N ALA A 282 -36.64 19.45 8.25
CA ALA A 282 -37.88 19.75 7.54
C ALA A 282 -39.01 18.78 7.93
N LEU A 283 -38.70 17.47 7.97
CA LEU A 283 -39.70 16.43 8.18
C LEU A 283 -39.96 16.07 9.65
N ASN A 284 -39.23 16.67 10.59
CA ASN A 284 -39.44 16.45 12.01
C ASN A 284 -40.56 17.37 12.55
N PRO A 285 -41.62 16.84 13.19
CA PRO A 285 -42.71 17.63 13.74
C PRO A 285 -42.29 18.72 14.73
N ALA A 286 -41.21 18.52 15.48
CA ALA A 286 -40.74 19.48 16.49
C ALA A 286 -39.95 20.65 15.90
N THR A 287 -39.35 20.47 14.71
CA THR A 287 -38.48 21.49 14.08
C THR A 287 -39.10 22.06 12.81
N GLY A 288 -39.55 21.23 11.89
CA GLY A 288 -40.11 21.62 10.59
C GLY A 288 -41.64 21.54 10.54
N GLY A 289 -42.26 20.86 11.50
CA GLY A 289 -43.70 20.88 11.72
C GLY A 289 -44.53 20.09 10.72
N LEU A 290 -43.94 19.13 9.99
CA LEU A 290 -44.58 18.35 8.90
C LEU A 290 -45.15 19.26 7.79
N PRO A 291 -44.29 19.72 6.87
CA PRO A 291 -44.68 20.70 5.87
C PRO A 291 -45.62 20.12 4.80
N ASP A 292 -46.36 20.99 4.11
CA ASP A 292 -47.18 20.60 2.96
C ASP A 292 -46.31 20.22 1.77
N TRP A 293 -45.25 21.01 1.53
CA TRP A 293 -44.26 20.80 0.48
C TRP A 293 -42.85 20.85 1.05
N VAL A 294 -41.87 20.25 0.37
CA VAL A 294 -40.45 20.54 0.61
C VAL A 294 -39.87 21.10 -0.67
N SER A 295 -39.18 22.24 -0.57
CA SER A 295 -38.45 22.82 -1.68
C SER A 295 -36.96 22.49 -1.58
N ILE A 296 -36.31 22.23 -2.69
CA ILE A 296 -34.88 21.90 -2.75
C ILE A 296 -34.16 23.05 -3.43
N THR A 297 -33.21 23.65 -2.72
CA THR A 297 -32.29 24.66 -3.20
C THR A 297 -30.94 23.97 -3.43
N SER A 298 -30.64 23.48 -4.63
CA SER A 298 -31.33 23.67 -5.91
C SER A 298 -31.11 22.47 -6.83
N PHE A 299 -31.80 22.41 -7.98
CA PHE A 299 -31.39 21.51 -9.06
C PHE A 299 -30.02 21.91 -9.58
N ASN A 300 -29.89 23.15 -10.07
CA ASN A 300 -28.72 23.59 -10.84
C ASN A 300 -28.31 25.04 -10.60
N GLU A 301 -28.44 25.57 -9.38
CA GLU A 301 -27.79 26.83 -9.02
C GLU A 301 -26.28 26.55 -8.80
N TRP A 302 -25.54 26.53 -9.89
CA TRP A 302 -24.12 26.19 -9.89
C TRP A 302 -23.26 27.23 -9.16
N HIS A 303 -23.66 28.50 -9.24
CA HIS A 303 -22.90 29.62 -8.70
C HIS A 303 -22.81 29.56 -7.17
N GLU A 304 -23.88 29.11 -6.51
CA GLU A 304 -23.97 29.00 -5.06
C GLU A 304 -23.52 27.63 -4.53
N GLY A 305 -23.15 26.70 -5.41
CA GLY A 305 -22.74 25.37 -5.00
C GLY A 305 -23.85 24.57 -4.29
N SER A 306 -25.12 24.93 -4.47
CA SER A 306 -26.30 24.27 -3.86
C SER A 306 -26.93 23.19 -4.76
N SER A 307 -26.39 23.00 -5.97
CA SER A 307 -26.86 22.07 -6.98
C SER A 307 -26.91 20.59 -6.52
N ILE A 308 -28.00 19.90 -6.84
CA ILE A 308 -28.12 18.42 -6.82
C ILE A 308 -27.92 17.79 -8.21
N GLU A 309 -27.82 18.59 -9.28
CA GLU A 309 -27.47 18.15 -10.62
C GLU A 309 -26.09 17.44 -10.57
N PRO A 310 -25.90 16.36 -11.36
CA PRO A 310 -24.63 15.65 -11.36
C PRO A 310 -23.42 16.53 -11.66
N ALA A 311 -22.46 16.53 -10.73
CA ALA A 311 -21.15 17.15 -10.91
C ALA A 311 -20.16 16.15 -11.50
N HIS A 312 -19.28 16.62 -12.39
CA HIS A 312 -18.31 15.79 -13.09
C HIS A 312 -17.26 15.24 -12.10
N ALA A 313 -17.05 13.92 -12.07
CA ALA A 313 -16.10 13.27 -11.16
C ALA A 313 -14.64 13.58 -11.50
N THR A 314 -14.34 13.88 -12.76
CA THR A 314 -13.01 14.24 -13.26
C THR A 314 -13.04 15.60 -13.97
N PRO A 315 -13.30 16.71 -13.25
CA PRO A 315 -13.50 18.02 -13.86
C PRO A 315 -12.21 18.55 -14.52
N PRO A 316 -12.28 19.61 -15.36
CA PRO A 316 -11.09 20.20 -15.96
C PRO A 316 -10.00 20.49 -14.92
N ALA A 317 -8.78 20.03 -15.20
CA ALA A 317 -7.65 20.17 -14.28
C ALA A 317 -7.19 21.62 -14.17
N GLY A 318 -6.58 21.97 -13.04
CA GLY A 318 -5.96 23.29 -12.82
C GLY A 318 -6.86 24.35 -12.20
N PHE A 319 -8.16 24.05 -11.95
CA PHE A 319 -9.12 25.01 -11.42
C PHE A 319 -9.58 24.73 -9.98
N GLY A 320 -9.24 23.57 -9.40
CA GLY A 320 -9.58 23.26 -8.01
C GLY A 320 -11.08 23.04 -7.74
N TYR A 321 -11.82 22.52 -8.74
CA TYR A 321 -13.22 22.16 -8.56
C TYR A 321 -13.40 21.11 -7.47
N GLN A 322 -14.46 21.25 -6.69
CA GLN A 322 -14.97 20.20 -5.84
C GLN A 322 -15.64 19.11 -6.70
N THR A 323 -15.79 17.92 -6.12
CA THR A 323 -16.57 16.83 -6.70
C THR A 323 -17.52 16.26 -5.64
N PHE A 324 -18.36 15.32 -6.03
CA PHE A 324 -19.17 14.56 -5.08
C PHE A 324 -18.45 13.34 -4.51
N ASP A 325 -17.15 13.15 -4.80
CA ASP A 325 -16.38 12.02 -4.28
C ASP A 325 -16.45 11.95 -2.74
N GLY A 326 -16.73 10.76 -2.21
CA GLY A 326 -17.00 10.51 -0.80
C GLY A 326 -18.47 10.63 -0.39
N ALA A 327 -19.35 11.26 -1.18
CA ALA A 327 -20.76 11.42 -0.85
C ALA A 327 -21.45 10.06 -0.66
N TYR A 328 -22.00 9.83 0.53
CA TYR A 328 -22.61 8.56 0.96
C TYR A 328 -21.71 7.32 0.70
N GLY A 329 -20.39 7.50 0.78
CA GLY A 329 -19.39 6.44 0.56
C GLY A 329 -19.15 6.07 -0.92
N LEU A 330 -19.69 6.84 -1.85
CA LEU A 330 -19.50 6.64 -3.29
C LEU A 330 -18.27 7.40 -3.79
N THR A 331 -17.64 6.90 -4.85
CA THR A 331 -16.45 7.53 -5.47
C THR A 331 -16.57 7.54 -6.99
N GLY A 332 -15.79 8.43 -7.63
CA GLY A 332 -15.73 8.55 -9.08
C GLY A 332 -17.10 8.76 -9.74
N ALA A 333 -17.34 8.08 -10.86
CA ALA A 333 -18.58 8.20 -11.63
C ALA A 333 -19.85 7.83 -10.82
N ALA A 334 -19.73 6.94 -9.83
CA ALA A 334 -20.86 6.57 -8.99
C ALA A 334 -21.32 7.73 -8.10
N ALA A 335 -20.40 8.59 -7.69
CA ALA A 335 -20.69 9.73 -6.83
C ALA A 335 -21.42 10.87 -7.57
N GLU A 336 -21.31 10.97 -8.89
CA GLU A 336 -21.88 12.06 -9.68
C GLU A 336 -23.40 12.19 -9.47
N THR A 337 -24.12 11.08 -9.28
CA THR A 337 -25.59 11.09 -9.10
C THR A 337 -26.04 10.93 -7.64
N ALA A 338 -25.12 11.02 -6.68
CA ALA A 338 -25.37 10.72 -5.27
C ALA A 338 -26.52 11.54 -4.67
N TYR A 339 -26.58 12.85 -4.96
CA TYR A 339 -27.63 13.73 -4.45
C TYR A 339 -29.00 13.55 -5.12
N LEU A 340 -29.04 13.05 -6.36
CA LEU A 340 -30.30 12.63 -6.99
C LEU A 340 -30.88 11.42 -6.24
N THR A 341 -30.05 10.39 -6.06
CA THR A 341 -30.43 9.17 -5.33
C THR A 341 -30.85 9.48 -3.89
N ARG A 342 -30.15 10.40 -3.22
CA ARG A 342 -30.54 10.78 -1.85
C ARG A 342 -31.83 11.60 -1.80
N THR A 343 -32.04 12.50 -2.76
CA THR A 343 -33.31 13.21 -2.87
C THR A 343 -34.47 12.24 -3.04
N ARG A 344 -34.27 11.16 -3.80
CA ARG A 344 -35.28 10.13 -4.02
C ARG A 344 -35.67 9.39 -2.74
N TYR A 345 -34.67 9.06 -1.93
CA TYR A 345 -34.87 8.52 -0.60
C TYR A 345 -35.76 9.46 0.24
N TRP A 346 -35.40 10.74 0.32
CA TRP A 346 -36.14 11.70 1.14
C TRP A 346 -37.54 12.03 0.61
N ALA A 347 -37.73 12.08 -0.70
CA ALA A 347 -39.05 12.25 -1.30
C ALA A 347 -39.99 11.08 -0.94
N THR A 348 -39.43 9.86 -0.86
CA THR A 348 -40.17 8.66 -0.42
C THR A 348 -40.50 8.75 1.07
N GLU A 349 -39.52 9.12 1.91
CA GLU A 349 -39.74 9.34 3.35
C GLU A 349 -40.79 10.42 3.63
N PHE A 350 -40.78 11.50 2.85
CA PHE A 350 -41.77 12.55 2.97
C PHE A 350 -43.18 12.05 2.62
N ALA A 351 -43.33 11.32 1.50
CA ALA A 351 -44.62 10.75 1.12
C ALA A 351 -45.17 9.78 2.18
N ASN A 352 -44.29 8.98 2.80
CA ASN A 352 -44.66 8.06 3.89
C ASN A 352 -45.20 8.81 5.13
N ARG A 353 -44.63 9.98 5.45
CA ARG A 353 -45.03 10.81 6.61
C ARG A 353 -46.26 11.68 6.38
N SER A 354 -46.61 11.96 5.12
CA SER A 354 -47.68 12.91 4.75
C SER A 354 -49.01 12.25 4.38
N GLY A 355 -49.12 10.91 4.42
CA GLY A 355 -50.38 10.19 4.21
C GLY A 355 -51.29 10.19 5.45
N PRO A 356 -52.56 9.72 5.36
CA PRO A 356 -53.47 9.61 6.51
C PRO A 356 -53.13 8.43 7.46
N GLY A 357 -51.85 8.09 7.59
CA GLY A 357 -51.34 6.87 8.23
C GLY A 357 -50.66 7.10 9.58
N ASP A 358 -50.35 5.97 10.22
CA ASP A 358 -49.83 5.76 11.57
C ASP A 358 -49.02 6.90 12.22
N VAL A 359 -49.37 7.24 13.47
CA VAL A 359 -48.65 8.24 14.29
C VAL A 359 -47.98 7.62 15.52
N VAL A 360 -48.13 6.32 15.72
CA VAL A 360 -47.55 5.59 16.84
C VAL A 360 -46.21 5.03 16.39
N PRO A 361 -45.08 5.43 17.01
CA PRO A 361 -43.78 4.91 16.61
C PRO A 361 -43.59 3.43 17.00
N PRO A 362 -42.73 2.69 16.28
CA PRO A 362 -42.37 1.33 16.65
C PRO A 362 -41.80 1.23 18.06
N THR A 363 -41.91 0.05 18.67
CA THR A 363 -41.19 -0.25 19.91
C THR A 363 -39.67 -0.14 19.71
N VAL A 364 -38.93 0.20 20.77
CA VAL A 364 -37.46 0.26 20.75
C VAL A 364 -36.87 -1.12 20.41
N PRO A 365 -35.89 -1.21 19.46
CA PRO A 365 -35.16 -2.43 19.22
C PRO A 365 -34.44 -2.92 20.48
N GLY A 366 -34.67 -4.17 20.88
CA GLY A 366 -34.07 -4.75 22.08
C GLY A 366 -32.75 -5.48 21.81
N ASN A 367 -31.93 -5.70 22.83
CA ASN A 367 -30.76 -6.58 22.81
C ASN A 367 -29.80 -6.34 21.62
N LEU A 368 -29.44 -5.08 21.35
CA LEU A 368 -28.39 -4.81 20.37
C LEU A 368 -27.09 -5.44 20.88
N THR A 369 -26.43 -6.23 20.01
CA THR A 369 -25.22 -6.99 20.32
C THR A 369 -24.27 -7.02 19.12
N VAL A 370 -22.98 -7.15 19.41
CA VAL A 370 -21.93 -7.39 18.41
C VAL A 370 -21.82 -8.89 18.18
N THR A 371 -22.02 -9.33 16.94
CA THR A 371 -22.02 -10.76 16.56
C THR A 371 -20.72 -11.20 15.90
N GLY A 372 -19.93 -10.26 15.41
CA GLY A 372 -18.64 -10.52 14.77
C GLY A 372 -17.89 -9.23 14.50
N LYS A 373 -16.58 -9.35 14.27
CA LYS A 373 -15.73 -8.24 13.84
C LYS A 373 -14.54 -8.77 13.05
N THR A 374 -13.97 -7.89 12.25
CA THR A 374 -12.67 -8.08 11.59
C THR A 374 -11.83 -6.82 11.80
N SER A 375 -10.70 -6.72 11.11
CA SER A 375 -9.91 -5.49 11.10
C SER A 375 -10.59 -4.32 10.40
N THR A 376 -11.61 -4.57 9.58
CA THR A 376 -12.29 -3.54 8.79
C THR A 376 -13.80 -3.64 8.82
N SER A 377 -14.37 -4.48 9.70
CA SER A 377 -15.82 -4.63 9.80
C SER A 377 -16.29 -4.97 11.21
N VAL A 378 -17.55 -4.63 11.49
CA VAL A 378 -18.29 -5.00 12.70
C VAL A 378 -19.67 -5.49 12.27
N SER A 379 -20.07 -6.66 12.77
CA SER A 379 -21.41 -7.24 12.58
C SER A 379 -22.24 -7.04 13.84
N LEU A 380 -23.49 -6.60 13.65
CA LEU A 380 -24.45 -6.26 14.68
C LEU A 380 -25.74 -7.07 14.50
N SER A 381 -26.41 -7.41 15.60
CA SER A 381 -27.79 -7.92 15.58
C SER A 381 -28.60 -7.42 16.77
N TRP A 382 -29.92 -7.36 16.61
CA TRP A 382 -30.86 -6.96 17.64
C TRP A 382 -32.17 -7.76 17.55
N THR A 383 -33.03 -7.59 18.56
CA THR A 383 -34.39 -8.12 18.61
C THR A 383 -35.32 -7.22 17.81
N ALA A 384 -36.23 -7.84 17.06
CA ALA A 384 -37.19 -7.12 16.23
C ALA A 384 -38.11 -6.21 17.05
N SER A 385 -38.42 -5.05 16.49
CA SER A 385 -39.46 -4.15 16.98
C SER A 385 -40.83 -4.58 16.48
N THR A 386 -41.88 -4.20 17.21
CA THR A 386 -43.28 -4.30 16.79
C THR A 386 -43.87 -2.91 16.60
N ASP A 387 -44.92 -2.84 15.80
CA ASP A 387 -45.64 -1.62 15.49
C ASP A 387 -47.13 -1.95 15.25
N ASN A 388 -48.03 -0.98 15.42
CA ASN A 388 -49.48 -1.20 15.21
C ASN A 388 -49.87 -1.29 13.74
N VAL A 389 -49.06 -0.76 12.80
CA VAL A 389 -49.24 -1.00 11.38
C VAL A 389 -48.15 -1.93 10.85
N ALA A 390 -46.89 -1.48 10.84
CA ALA A 390 -45.76 -2.28 10.37
C ALA A 390 -44.41 -1.61 10.62
N VAL A 391 -43.44 -2.38 11.13
CA VAL A 391 -42.01 -2.01 11.08
C VAL A 391 -41.47 -2.30 9.67
N VAL A 392 -40.92 -1.28 9.00
CA VAL A 392 -40.36 -1.40 7.64
C VAL A 392 -38.84 -1.47 7.62
N GLY A 393 -38.18 -1.23 8.76
CA GLY A 393 -36.76 -1.46 8.90
C GLY A 393 -36.14 -0.78 10.12
N TYR A 394 -34.82 -0.63 10.08
CA TYR A 394 -34.02 -0.12 11.18
C TYR A 394 -32.92 0.81 10.68
N THR A 395 -32.59 1.83 11.46
CA THR A 395 -31.49 2.76 11.21
C THR A 395 -30.44 2.54 12.28
N VAL A 396 -29.21 2.26 11.85
CA VAL A 396 -28.05 2.05 12.71
C VAL A 396 -27.24 3.32 12.76
N TYR A 397 -26.98 3.78 13.97
CA TYR A 397 -26.22 4.98 14.26
C TYR A 397 -24.87 4.61 14.86
N GLN A 398 -23.83 5.32 14.46
CA GLN A 398 -22.55 5.36 15.16
C GLN A 398 -22.56 6.58 16.09
N GLU A 399 -22.35 6.33 17.38
CA GLU A 399 -22.30 7.36 18.41
C GLU A 399 -20.96 8.10 18.35
N LEU A 400 -21.02 9.41 18.17
CA LEU A 400 -19.86 10.32 18.09
C LEU A 400 -20.01 11.55 19.00
N GLY A 401 -21.02 11.57 19.87
CA GLY A 401 -21.24 12.61 20.86
C GLY A 401 -22.26 13.64 20.39
N ALA A 402 -21.80 14.82 19.95
CA ALA A 402 -22.71 15.94 19.59
C ALA A 402 -23.51 15.69 18.30
N VAL A 403 -23.01 14.83 17.40
CA VAL A 403 -23.66 14.46 16.13
C VAL A 403 -23.37 12.98 15.86
N ASP A 404 -24.39 12.14 15.86
CA ASP A 404 -24.25 10.72 15.55
C ASP A 404 -24.47 10.45 14.06
N ASN A 405 -23.67 9.55 13.48
CA ASN A 405 -23.73 9.24 12.05
C ASN A 405 -24.65 8.07 11.78
N VAL A 406 -25.52 8.16 10.77
CA VAL A 406 -26.21 6.96 10.24
C VAL A 406 -25.21 6.15 9.43
N VAL A 407 -24.97 4.90 9.82
CA VAL A 407 -24.00 4.01 9.18
C VAL A 407 -24.64 2.86 8.40
N ALA A 408 -25.92 2.55 8.65
CA ALA A 408 -26.70 1.61 7.84
C ALA A 408 -28.21 1.76 8.06
N SER A 409 -29.00 1.30 7.08
CA SER A 409 -30.47 1.29 7.14
C SER A 409 -31.10 -0.04 6.72
N PRO A 410 -30.77 -1.18 7.38
CA PRO A 410 -31.28 -2.50 6.99
C PRO A 410 -32.80 -2.63 7.18
N THR A 411 -33.42 -3.54 6.43
CA THR A 411 -34.82 -3.96 6.64
C THR A 411 -34.94 -5.12 7.63
N GLY A 412 -33.87 -5.91 7.80
CA GLY A 412 -33.76 -7.00 8.77
C GLY A 412 -33.15 -6.57 10.11
N THR A 413 -33.00 -7.51 11.03
CA THR A 413 -32.54 -7.29 12.41
C THR A 413 -31.04 -7.52 12.61
N SER A 414 -30.26 -7.46 11.54
CA SER A 414 -28.80 -7.57 11.57
C SER A 414 -28.17 -6.78 10.45
N VAL A 415 -26.92 -6.37 10.64
CA VAL A 415 -26.11 -5.71 9.62
C VAL A 415 -24.62 -5.95 9.85
N THR A 416 -23.84 -5.96 8.77
CA THR A 416 -22.38 -5.89 8.83
C THR A 416 -21.92 -4.55 8.26
N LEU A 417 -21.26 -3.75 9.09
CA LEU A 417 -20.65 -2.48 8.75
C LEU A 417 -19.22 -2.76 8.28
N ASN A 418 -18.86 -2.30 7.08
CA ASN A 418 -17.55 -2.54 6.46
C ASN A 418 -16.77 -1.22 6.32
N GLY A 419 -15.50 -1.30 5.92
CA GLY A 419 -14.66 -0.12 5.66
C GLY A 419 -14.19 0.60 6.92
N LEU A 420 -14.21 -0.07 8.07
CA LEU A 420 -13.78 0.49 9.34
C LEU A 420 -12.25 0.51 9.46
N THR A 421 -11.72 1.41 10.27
CA THR A 421 -10.30 1.51 10.57
C THR A 421 -9.89 0.40 11.55
N PRO A 422 -8.77 -0.30 11.34
CA PRO A 422 -8.28 -1.31 12.27
C PRO A 422 -7.95 -0.76 13.67
N ALA A 423 -8.03 -1.62 14.69
CA ALA A 423 -7.74 -1.30 16.09
C ALA A 423 -8.48 -0.06 16.63
N THR A 424 -9.66 0.25 16.09
CA THR A 424 -10.43 1.46 16.40
C THR A 424 -11.73 1.09 17.07
N ALA A 425 -12.08 1.78 18.16
CA ALA A 425 -13.33 1.58 18.89
C ALA A 425 -14.47 2.36 18.23
N TYR A 426 -15.60 1.70 18.02
CA TYR A 426 -16.82 2.26 17.46
C TYR A 426 -18.00 1.92 18.38
N SER A 427 -18.82 2.92 18.71
CA SER A 427 -20.06 2.76 19.47
C SER A 427 -21.27 2.85 18.55
N TYR A 428 -22.26 2.00 18.74
CA TYR A 428 -23.45 1.93 17.89
C TYR A 428 -24.74 1.79 18.69
N TYR A 429 -25.83 2.39 18.20
CA TYR A 429 -27.21 2.10 18.63
C TYR A 429 -28.13 1.99 17.41
N VAL A 430 -29.33 1.42 17.60
CA VAL A 430 -30.28 1.18 16.53
C VAL A 430 -31.64 1.77 16.89
N ARG A 431 -32.37 2.28 15.89
CA ARG A 431 -33.78 2.68 16.00
C ARG A 431 -34.61 1.98 14.92
N ALA A 432 -35.83 1.58 15.25
CA ALA A 432 -36.78 1.04 14.28
C ALA A 432 -37.54 2.17 13.57
N ARG A 433 -37.98 1.91 12.34
CA ARG A 433 -38.84 2.78 11.54
C ARG A 433 -40.07 2.02 11.05
N ASP A 434 -41.23 2.67 11.08
CA ASP A 434 -42.46 2.15 10.48
C ASP A 434 -42.68 2.67 9.04
N ALA A 435 -43.76 2.19 8.42
CA ALA A 435 -44.18 2.61 7.09
C ALA A 435 -44.65 4.07 7.02
N ALA A 436 -44.97 4.69 8.15
CA ALA A 436 -45.36 6.10 8.26
C ALA A 436 -44.16 7.03 8.55
N GLY A 437 -42.95 6.47 8.70
CA GLY A 437 -41.72 7.21 8.95
C GLY A 437 -41.51 7.62 10.41
N ALA A 438 -42.32 7.13 11.37
CA ALA A 438 -42.05 7.35 12.78
C ALA A 438 -40.91 6.42 13.25
N ILE A 439 -40.10 6.93 14.19
CA ILE A 439 -38.87 6.31 14.64
C ILE A 439 -38.98 6.01 16.14
N SER A 440 -38.59 4.80 16.53
CA SER A 440 -38.53 4.42 17.95
C SER A 440 -37.50 5.24 18.74
N GLY A 441 -37.53 5.12 20.07
CA GLY A 441 -36.36 5.45 20.91
C GLY A 441 -35.13 4.61 20.54
N PRO A 442 -33.91 5.02 20.95
CA PRO A 442 -32.68 4.25 20.71
C PRO A 442 -32.65 2.95 21.51
N SER A 443 -32.08 1.90 20.92
CA SER A 443 -31.69 0.69 21.65
C SER A 443 -30.62 0.99 22.71
N ASN A 444 -30.16 -0.04 23.43
CA ASN A 444 -28.88 0.04 24.13
C ASN A 444 -27.74 0.34 23.14
N THR A 445 -26.71 1.04 23.60
CA THR A 445 -25.46 1.23 22.85
C THR A 445 -24.55 0.02 23.02
N VAL A 446 -23.83 -0.36 21.97
CA VAL A 446 -22.74 -1.34 22.02
C VAL A 446 -21.46 -0.74 21.47
N THR A 447 -20.32 -1.06 22.09
CA THR A 447 -19.00 -0.66 21.61
C THR A 447 -18.24 -1.89 21.08
N ALA A 448 -17.70 -1.78 19.88
CA ALA A 448 -16.82 -2.78 19.26
C ALA A 448 -15.50 -2.13 18.86
N THR A 449 -14.38 -2.73 19.25
CA THR A 449 -13.06 -2.39 18.72
C THR A 449 -12.73 -3.34 17.59
N THR A 450 -12.59 -2.82 16.36
CA THR A 450 -12.13 -3.60 15.20
C THR A 450 -10.80 -4.27 15.53
N ASP A 451 -10.55 -5.41 14.91
CA ASP A 451 -9.29 -6.10 15.11
C ASP A 451 -8.13 -5.26 14.55
N PRO A 452 -6.89 -5.45 15.04
CA PRO A 452 -5.72 -4.87 14.38
C PRO A 452 -5.65 -5.32 12.92
N ALA A 453 -5.03 -4.51 12.06
CA ALA A 453 -4.80 -4.88 10.67
C ALA A 453 -4.09 -6.23 10.65
N SER A 454 -4.58 -7.19 9.84
CA SER A 454 -3.85 -8.44 9.62
C SER A 454 -2.47 -8.08 9.07
N PRO A 455 -1.37 -8.44 9.75
CA PRO A 455 -0.05 -8.08 9.28
C PRO A 455 0.20 -8.69 7.90
N THR A 456 0.61 -7.86 6.94
CA THR A 456 0.89 -8.28 5.55
C THR A 456 2.35 -8.68 5.34
N VAL A 457 3.18 -8.51 6.37
CA VAL A 457 4.61 -8.81 6.33
C VAL A 457 4.84 -10.29 6.56
N ASN A 458 5.40 -10.99 5.56
CA ASN A 458 5.95 -12.33 5.73
C ASN A 458 7.34 -12.26 6.38
N LEU A 459 7.40 -12.49 7.69
CA LEU A 459 8.61 -12.51 8.50
C LEU A 459 9.56 -13.65 8.15
N ALA A 460 9.06 -14.71 7.51
CA ALA A 460 9.84 -15.89 7.12
C ALA A 460 10.53 -15.76 5.76
N LEU A 461 10.17 -14.74 4.95
CA LEU A 461 10.72 -14.56 3.61
C LEU A 461 12.26 -14.42 3.66
N ASN A 462 12.96 -15.27 2.90
CA ASN A 462 14.42 -15.39 2.81
C ASN A 462 15.14 -15.68 4.14
N ARG A 463 14.41 -16.14 5.16
CA ARG A 463 15.00 -16.50 6.45
C ARG A 463 15.63 -17.90 6.43
N PRO A 464 16.62 -18.19 7.30
CA PRO A 464 17.16 -19.53 7.42
C PRO A 464 16.09 -20.57 7.79
N ALA A 465 16.01 -21.64 7.00
CA ALA A 465 15.11 -22.77 7.23
C ALA A 465 15.89 -24.08 7.39
N VAL A 466 15.51 -24.88 8.38
CA VAL A 466 16.12 -26.18 8.69
C VAL A 466 15.04 -27.24 8.78
N ALA A 467 15.27 -28.38 8.15
CA ALA A 467 14.36 -29.52 8.18
C ALA A 467 15.01 -30.76 8.81
N SER A 468 14.18 -31.70 9.29
CA SER A 468 14.66 -32.99 9.81
C SER A 468 15.28 -33.87 8.72
N SER A 469 14.85 -33.70 7.48
CA SER A 469 15.44 -34.35 6.30
C SER A 469 15.09 -33.58 5.02
N GLY A 470 15.71 -33.95 3.91
CA GLY A 470 15.41 -33.39 2.59
C GLY A 470 15.64 -34.42 1.49
N ASN A 471 14.90 -34.30 0.39
CA ASN A 471 15.14 -35.05 -0.84
C ASN A 471 16.02 -34.21 -1.79
N GLY A 472 17.04 -34.82 -2.40
CA GLY A 472 18.09 -34.14 -3.18
C GLY A 472 17.51 -33.42 -4.41
N GLY A 473 17.20 -32.13 -4.24
CA GLY A 473 16.52 -31.30 -5.23
C GLY A 473 15.49 -30.33 -4.63
N PHE A 474 15.05 -30.59 -3.40
CA PHE A 474 13.96 -29.86 -2.73
C PHE A 474 14.38 -29.43 -1.30
N PRO A 475 15.40 -28.56 -1.16
CA PRO A 475 15.92 -28.15 0.14
C PRO A 475 14.91 -27.30 0.95
N PRO A 476 15.07 -27.22 2.29
CA PRO A 476 14.18 -26.42 3.15
C PRO A 476 14.12 -24.93 2.78
N GLY A 477 15.18 -24.37 2.19
CA GLY A 477 15.21 -22.98 1.74
C GLY A 477 14.17 -22.65 0.66
N ASN A 478 13.71 -23.63 -0.12
CA ASN A 478 12.64 -23.43 -1.09
C ASN A 478 11.32 -23.07 -0.42
N ALA A 479 11.09 -23.46 0.84
CA ALA A 479 9.85 -23.15 1.53
C ALA A 479 9.77 -21.68 1.99
N VAL A 480 10.78 -20.86 1.76
CA VAL A 480 10.86 -19.48 2.28
C VAL A 480 11.39 -18.51 1.22
N ASP A 481 11.46 -18.90 -0.05
CA ASP A 481 12.07 -18.12 -1.13
C ASP A 481 11.08 -17.18 -1.85
N GLY A 482 9.78 -17.26 -1.51
CA GLY A 482 8.72 -16.47 -2.13
C GLY A 482 8.31 -16.98 -3.52
N ASN A 483 8.80 -18.15 -3.93
CA ASN A 483 8.46 -18.82 -5.17
C ASN A 483 7.63 -20.08 -4.90
N ALA A 484 6.30 -19.94 -4.97
CA ALA A 484 5.37 -21.06 -4.80
C ALA A 484 5.53 -22.20 -5.83
N GLY A 485 6.36 -22.05 -6.88
CA GLY A 485 6.71 -23.13 -7.82
C GLY A 485 7.86 -24.02 -7.35
N SER A 486 8.70 -23.55 -6.43
CA SER A 486 9.71 -24.37 -5.73
C SER A 486 9.07 -25.03 -4.50
N TYR A 487 9.71 -26.05 -3.92
CA TYR A 487 9.24 -26.64 -2.67
C TYR A 487 10.34 -27.36 -1.90
N TRP A 488 10.13 -27.47 -0.58
CA TRP A 488 10.80 -28.42 0.28
C TRP A 488 10.07 -29.77 0.26
N GLU A 489 10.84 -30.86 0.22
CA GLU A 489 10.34 -32.22 0.40
C GLU A 489 11.22 -32.99 1.38
N SER A 490 10.59 -33.63 2.38
CA SER A 490 11.29 -34.50 3.34
C SER A 490 11.66 -35.87 2.74
N ALA A 491 12.42 -36.68 3.48
CA ALA A 491 12.61 -38.09 3.14
C ALA A 491 11.26 -38.84 3.09
N ASN A 492 11.13 -39.72 2.10
CA ASN A 492 9.93 -40.52 1.89
C ASN A 492 9.75 -41.58 2.99
N ASN A 493 8.50 -41.82 3.37
CA ASN A 493 8.07 -42.83 4.36
C ASN A 493 8.71 -42.68 5.75
N ALA A 494 9.13 -41.46 6.11
CA ALA A 494 9.89 -41.19 7.34
C ALA A 494 9.19 -40.22 8.29
N PHE A 495 7.85 -40.17 8.30
CA PHE A 495 7.11 -39.34 9.25
C PHE A 495 7.38 -39.72 10.72
N PRO A 496 7.35 -38.76 11.69
CA PRO A 496 7.09 -37.34 11.51
C PRO A 496 8.29 -36.58 10.92
N GLN A 497 8.00 -35.49 10.21
CA GLN A 497 9.00 -34.61 9.61
C GLN A 497 8.78 -33.18 10.09
N THR A 498 9.86 -32.44 10.29
CA THR A 498 9.84 -31.06 10.78
C THR A 498 10.49 -30.11 9.81
N LEU A 499 9.93 -28.91 9.70
CA LEU A 499 10.51 -27.76 9.00
C LEU A 499 10.44 -26.57 9.95
N THR A 500 11.58 -25.94 10.22
CA THR A 500 11.73 -24.84 11.18
C THR A 500 12.31 -23.63 10.47
N VAL A 501 11.73 -22.44 10.70
CA VAL A 501 12.26 -21.15 10.23
C VAL A 501 12.75 -20.34 11.43
N ASP A 502 13.92 -19.72 11.31
CA ASP A 502 14.46 -18.72 12.26
C ASP A 502 14.14 -17.30 11.76
N LEU A 503 13.26 -16.58 12.46
CA LEU A 503 12.85 -15.22 12.13
C LEU A 503 13.94 -14.16 12.41
N GLY A 504 15.11 -14.56 12.91
CA GLY A 504 16.26 -13.70 13.22
C GLY A 504 16.21 -13.03 14.59
N GLY A 505 15.03 -12.99 15.23
CA GLY A 505 14.80 -12.46 16.57
C GLY A 505 13.40 -12.78 17.05
N ALA A 506 13.10 -12.53 18.33
CA ALA A 506 11.75 -12.75 18.86
C ALA A 506 10.78 -11.70 18.28
N GLN A 507 9.80 -12.16 17.51
CA GLN A 507 8.84 -11.32 16.80
C GLN A 507 7.40 -11.66 17.20
N PRO A 508 6.48 -10.68 17.27
CA PRO A 508 5.06 -10.96 17.47
C PRO A 508 4.47 -11.56 16.20
N VAL A 509 4.15 -12.85 16.24
CA VAL A 509 3.49 -13.61 15.17
C VAL A 509 1.98 -13.64 15.41
N SER A 510 1.19 -13.56 14.35
CA SER A 510 -0.27 -13.66 14.39
C SER A 510 -0.80 -14.90 13.65
N ARG A 511 -0.18 -15.29 12.53
CA ARG A 511 -0.58 -16.47 11.74
C ARG A 511 0.57 -17.05 10.93
N VAL A 512 0.38 -18.28 10.46
CA VAL A 512 1.19 -18.95 9.46
C VAL A 512 0.33 -19.19 8.20
N ALA A 513 0.88 -18.96 7.02
CA ALA A 513 0.28 -19.45 5.77
C ALA A 513 1.22 -20.46 5.13
N LEU A 514 0.67 -21.63 4.80
CA LEU A 514 1.38 -22.74 4.17
C LEU A 514 0.85 -22.91 2.76
N LYS A 515 1.75 -23.15 1.80
CA LYS A 515 1.37 -23.40 0.41
C LYS A 515 1.95 -24.70 -0.12
N LEU A 516 1.29 -25.20 -1.16
CA LEU A 516 1.83 -26.19 -2.10
C LEU A 516 1.87 -25.59 -3.51
N PRO A 517 2.63 -26.17 -4.44
CA PRO A 517 2.68 -25.68 -5.80
C PRO A 517 1.28 -25.54 -6.44
N PRO A 518 0.95 -24.43 -7.12
CA PRO A 518 -0.42 -24.15 -7.57
C PRO A 518 -1.01 -25.22 -8.50
N GLY A 519 -0.17 -25.88 -9.31
CA GLY A 519 -0.59 -26.92 -10.26
C GLY A 519 -0.77 -28.32 -9.66
N TRP A 520 -0.53 -28.50 -8.37
CA TRP A 520 -0.63 -29.82 -7.72
C TRP A 520 -2.07 -30.17 -7.35
N GLY A 521 -2.46 -31.43 -7.53
CA GLY A 521 -3.77 -31.92 -7.07
C GLY A 521 -3.98 -31.79 -5.56
N ALA A 522 -5.24 -31.64 -5.17
CA ALA A 522 -5.65 -31.43 -3.78
C ALA A 522 -5.15 -32.56 -2.86
N ARG A 523 -4.67 -32.19 -1.66
CA ARG A 523 -4.18 -33.16 -0.67
C ARG A 523 -4.30 -32.62 0.74
N THR A 524 -4.41 -33.53 1.70
CA THR A 524 -4.42 -33.19 3.12
C THR A 524 -3.10 -33.59 3.76
N GLN A 525 -2.49 -32.68 4.52
CA GLN A 525 -1.36 -32.99 5.39
C GLN A 525 -1.76 -32.82 6.85
N GLN A 526 -1.35 -33.73 7.73
CA GLN A 526 -1.53 -33.57 9.18
C GLN A 526 -0.40 -32.70 9.74
N ILE A 527 -0.71 -31.47 10.14
CA ILE A 527 0.28 -30.45 10.53
C ILE A 527 -0.04 -29.86 11.90
N ALA A 528 0.97 -29.87 12.79
CA ALA A 528 1.03 -29.06 14.01
C ALA A 528 2.01 -27.90 13.83
N VAL A 529 1.78 -26.78 14.54
CA VAL A 529 2.65 -25.60 14.54
C VAL A 529 3.13 -25.33 15.97
N HIS A 530 4.44 -25.17 16.14
CA HIS A 530 5.08 -24.83 17.41
C HIS A 530 5.92 -23.57 17.26
N GLY A 531 6.11 -22.86 18.37
CA GLY A 531 6.91 -21.66 18.46
C GLY A 531 7.96 -21.76 19.56
N SER A 532 9.05 -21.01 19.44
CA SER A 532 10.12 -20.95 20.45
C SER A 532 10.86 -19.62 20.38
N THR A 533 11.37 -19.12 21.50
CA THR A 533 12.26 -17.95 21.55
C THR A 533 13.74 -18.32 21.52
N ASP A 534 14.10 -19.54 21.94
CA ASP A 534 15.48 -20.01 22.15
C ASP A 534 15.89 -21.16 21.21
N GLY A 535 14.93 -21.73 20.46
CA GLY A 535 15.13 -22.88 19.56
C GLY A 535 15.14 -24.23 20.27
N VAL A 536 15.04 -24.24 21.61
CA VAL A 536 15.16 -25.44 22.47
C VAL A 536 13.84 -25.73 23.17
N THR A 537 13.21 -24.71 23.75
CA THR A 537 11.94 -24.80 24.46
C THR A 537 10.80 -24.46 23.52
N TRP A 538 9.88 -25.39 23.29
CA TRP A 538 8.81 -25.25 22.29
C TRP A 538 7.44 -25.20 22.93
N GLN A 539 6.62 -24.23 22.51
CA GLN A 539 5.22 -24.10 22.88
C GLN A 539 4.32 -24.41 21.68
N PRO A 540 3.17 -25.09 21.88
CA PRO A 540 2.20 -25.31 20.81
C PRO A 540 1.52 -24.00 20.41
N LEU A 541 1.52 -23.68 19.11
CA LEU A 541 0.75 -22.56 18.54
C LEU A 541 -0.52 -23.05 17.84
N SER A 542 -0.47 -24.24 17.25
CA SER A 542 -1.63 -24.93 16.69
C SER A 542 -1.46 -26.44 16.84
N ALA A 543 -2.48 -27.12 17.37
CA ALA A 543 -2.48 -28.58 17.49
C ALA A 543 -2.42 -29.27 16.11
N ALA A 544 -1.99 -30.54 16.11
CA ALA A 544 -1.99 -31.36 14.91
C ALA A 544 -3.42 -31.47 14.35
N SER A 545 -3.60 -31.08 13.08
CA SER A 545 -4.86 -31.19 12.37
C SER A 545 -4.64 -31.42 10.89
N GLY A 546 -5.60 -32.06 10.23
CA GLY A 546 -5.62 -32.22 8.78
C GLY A 546 -5.79 -30.86 8.12
N ARG A 547 -4.84 -30.49 7.26
CA ARG A 547 -4.82 -29.25 6.50
C ARG A 547 -5.02 -29.57 5.03
N LEU A 548 -6.19 -29.23 4.50
CA LEU A 548 -6.52 -29.43 3.09
C LEU A 548 -5.87 -28.33 2.25
N PHE A 549 -4.98 -28.71 1.35
CA PHE A 549 -4.48 -27.88 0.27
C PHE A 549 -5.32 -28.19 -0.97
N ASP A 550 -6.08 -27.20 -1.44
CA ASP A 550 -6.97 -27.32 -2.60
C ASP A 550 -6.59 -26.29 -3.67
N PRO A 551 -6.36 -26.69 -4.94
CA PRO A 551 -6.13 -25.76 -6.05
C PRO A 551 -7.20 -24.68 -6.20
N ALA A 552 -8.46 -24.98 -5.84
CA ALA A 552 -9.55 -24.00 -5.86
C ALA A 552 -9.30 -22.82 -4.89
N THR A 553 -8.52 -23.04 -3.83
CA THR A 553 -8.08 -22.03 -2.87
C THR A 553 -6.57 -21.77 -3.00
N ALA A 554 -6.04 -21.87 -4.23
CA ALA A 554 -4.64 -21.64 -4.58
C ALA A 554 -3.66 -22.50 -3.76
N ASN A 555 -4.06 -23.72 -3.37
CA ASN A 555 -3.25 -24.63 -2.54
C ASN A 555 -2.67 -23.93 -1.31
N THR A 556 -3.46 -23.08 -0.65
CA THR A 556 -3.04 -22.29 0.50
C THR A 556 -3.86 -22.65 1.74
N VAL A 557 -3.18 -22.84 2.87
CA VAL A 557 -3.78 -23.04 4.19
C VAL A 557 -3.31 -21.93 5.11
N THR A 558 -4.24 -21.23 5.76
CA THR A 558 -3.93 -20.24 6.79
C THR A 558 -4.23 -20.80 8.18
N ILE A 559 -3.28 -20.68 9.10
CA ILE A 559 -3.32 -21.22 10.47
C ILE A 559 -3.08 -20.07 11.46
N PRO A 560 -4.03 -19.75 12.35
CA PRO A 560 -3.78 -18.81 13.46
C PRO A 560 -2.64 -19.31 14.35
N ALA A 561 -1.71 -18.41 14.71
CA ALA A 561 -0.50 -18.75 15.46
C ALA A 561 0.00 -17.54 16.27
N THR A 562 -0.76 -17.13 17.28
CA THR A 562 -0.48 -15.89 18.04
C THR A 562 0.51 -16.12 19.17
N ALA A 563 1.74 -15.62 19.04
CA ALA A 563 2.76 -15.61 20.09
C ALA A 563 3.93 -14.68 19.73
N THR A 564 4.76 -14.30 20.71
CA THR A 564 6.07 -13.70 20.43
C THR A 564 7.12 -14.80 20.39
N VAL A 565 7.70 -15.07 19.21
CA VAL A 565 8.61 -16.20 18.97
C VAL A 565 9.70 -15.84 17.99
N ARG A 566 10.86 -16.49 18.08
CA ARG A 566 11.95 -16.40 17.11
C ARG A 566 11.91 -17.54 16.10
N TYR A 567 11.57 -18.74 16.56
CA TYR A 567 11.53 -19.92 15.72
C TYR A 567 10.09 -20.41 15.58
N VAL A 568 9.70 -20.76 14.35
CA VAL A 568 8.41 -21.39 14.05
C VAL A 568 8.67 -22.74 13.40
N ARG A 569 8.06 -23.80 13.93
CA ARG A 569 8.28 -25.18 13.49
C ARG A 569 6.97 -25.84 13.09
N LEU A 570 6.95 -26.44 11.90
CA LEU A 570 5.95 -27.39 11.47
C LEU A 570 6.35 -28.79 11.93
N THR A 571 5.35 -29.58 12.31
CA THR A 571 5.48 -31.04 12.46
C THR A 571 4.42 -31.70 11.59
N ILE A 572 4.87 -32.43 10.58
CA ILE A 572 4.03 -33.11 9.59
C ILE A 572 4.06 -34.61 9.86
N THR A 573 2.90 -35.23 10.05
CA THR A 573 2.78 -36.66 10.40
C THR A 573 2.16 -37.52 9.30
N SER A 574 1.49 -36.91 8.32
CA SER A 574 0.98 -37.60 7.14
C SER A 574 0.70 -36.63 6.00
N ASN A 575 0.64 -37.16 4.77
CA ASN A 575 0.28 -36.45 3.56
C ASN A 575 -0.46 -37.42 2.61
N THR A 576 -1.65 -37.06 2.14
CA THR A 576 -2.46 -37.94 1.27
C THR A 576 -1.99 -37.97 -0.19
N GLY A 577 -1.20 -36.99 -0.64
CA GLY A 577 -0.76 -36.88 -2.03
C GLY A 577 0.61 -37.49 -2.32
N TRP A 578 1.45 -37.66 -1.30
CA TRP A 578 2.82 -38.19 -1.42
C TRP A 578 3.33 -38.66 -0.06
N PRO A 579 4.20 -39.68 0.05
CA PRO A 579 4.67 -40.20 1.35
C PRO A 579 5.79 -39.33 1.99
N ALA A 580 5.73 -38.01 1.86
CA ALA A 580 6.66 -37.06 2.48
C ALA A 580 5.95 -35.77 2.90
N GLY A 581 6.55 -35.01 3.82
CA GLY A 581 6.15 -33.65 4.10
C GLY A 581 6.58 -32.75 2.95
N GLN A 582 5.66 -31.92 2.45
CA GLN A 582 5.92 -31.02 1.31
C GLN A 582 5.38 -29.64 1.62
N ILE A 583 6.17 -28.58 1.38
CA ILE A 583 5.76 -27.19 1.56
C ILE A 583 6.45 -26.34 0.49
N SER A 584 5.69 -25.58 -0.31
CA SER A 584 6.27 -24.59 -1.23
C SER A 584 6.50 -23.24 -0.59
N GLU A 585 5.60 -22.80 0.30
CA GLU A 585 5.81 -21.59 1.09
C GLU A 585 5.40 -21.83 2.55
N PHE A 586 6.26 -21.41 3.47
CA PHE A 586 6.06 -21.36 4.90
C PHE A 586 6.15 -19.89 5.33
N GLU A 587 5.04 -19.19 5.13
CA GLU A 587 4.92 -17.77 5.41
C GLU A 587 4.50 -17.55 6.87
N VAL A 588 5.19 -16.66 7.58
CA VAL A 588 4.89 -16.30 8.97
C VAL A 588 4.54 -14.83 9.01
N TYR A 589 3.31 -14.49 9.42
CA TYR A 589 2.83 -13.11 9.45
C TYR A 589 2.75 -12.60 10.88
N GLY A 590 3.17 -11.35 11.09
CA GLY A 590 3.26 -10.73 12.41
C GLY A 590 3.45 -9.22 12.35
N GLY A 591 3.19 -8.51 13.46
CA GLY A 591 3.19 -7.04 13.52
C GLY A 591 4.57 -6.37 13.58
N GLY A 592 5.63 -7.08 13.21
CA GLY A 592 7.00 -6.55 13.18
C GLY A 592 7.28 -5.78 11.88
N THR A 593 8.04 -4.70 11.96
CA THR A 593 8.66 -4.06 10.79
C THR A 593 9.64 -5.04 10.13
N VAL A 594 9.57 -5.22 8.80
CA VAL A 594 10.66 -5.89 8.06
C VAL A 594 11.94 -5.12 8.35
N ASP A 595 12.99 -5.83 8.71
CA ASP A 595 14.29 -5.22 8.86
C ASP A 595 14.80 -4.79 7.47
N THR A 596 14.79 -3.48 7.23
CA THR A 596 15.24 -2.87 5.97
C THR A 596 16.58 -2.15 6.11
N GLN A 597 17.14 -2.11 7.31
CA GLN A 597 18.35 -1.37 7.58
C GLN A 597 19.52 -2.36 7.58
N PRO A 598 20.50 -2.22 6.67
CA PRO A 598 21.70 -3.04 6.72
C PRO A 598 22.50 -2.76 7.99
N PRO A 599 23.27 -3.73 8.51
CA PRO A 599 24.16 -3.52 9.64
C PRO A 599 25.15 -2.38 9.40
N SER A 600 25.66 -1.81 10.50
CA SER A 600 26.81 -0.91 10.41
C SER A 600 28.02 -1.63 9.80
N ALA A 601 28.88 -0.92 9.07
CA ALA A 601 30.14 -1.50 8.62
C ALA A 601 30.99 -1.97 9.82
N PRO A 602 31.67 -3.13 9.75
CA PRO A 602 32.57 -3.56 10.81
C PRO A 602 33.68 -2.53 11.04
N GLY A 603 33.96 -2.20 12.30
CA GLY A 603 34.97 -1.19 12.66
C GLY A 603 36.34 -1.82 12.92
N ASN A 604 37.41 -1.01 12.86
CA ASN A 604 38.76 -1.36 13.33
C ASN A 604 39.27 -2.73 12.84
N LEU A 605 39.09 -3.05 11.56
CA LEU A 605 39.72 -4.23 10.99
C LEU A 605 41.24 -4.10 11.14
N THR A 606 41.87 -5.12 11.72
CA THR A 606 43.31 -5.19 11.99
C THR A 606 43.86 -6.58 11.73
N VAL A 607 45.15 -6.66 11.40
CA VAL A 607 45.90 -7.92 11.32
C VAL A 607 46.48 -8.22 12.70
N THR A 608 46.16 -9.39 13.25
CA THR A 608 46.64 -9.82 14.57
C THR A 608 47.86 -10.73 14.49
N ALA A 609 48.00 -11.49 13.40
CA ALA A 609 49.15 -12.33 13.12
C ALA A 609 49.28 -12.60 11.61
N LYS A 610 50.50 -12.93 11.17
CA LYS A 610 50.77 -13.39 9.80
C LYS A 610 51.85 -14.46 9.81
N THR A 611 51.83 -15.33 8.80
CA THR A 611 52.89 -16.30 8.50
C THR A 611 53.22 -16.23 7.00
N GLN A 612 53.98 -17.20 6.50
CA GLN A 612 54.23 -17.37 5.06
C GLN A 612 52.96 -17.69 4.25
N THR A 613 51.94 -18.29 4.86
CA THR A 613 50.76 -18.80 4.15
C THR A 613 49.42 -18.46 4.81
N THR A 614 49.43 -17.72 5.93
CA THR A 614 48.22 -17.35 6.67
C THR A 614 48.24 -15.89 7.13
N VAL A 615 47.05 -15.30 7.28
CA VAL A 615 46.83 -13.98 7.91
C VAL A 615 45.64 -14.11 8.85
N SER A 616 45.82 -13.73 10.11
CA SER A 616 44.76 -13.65 11.13
C SER A 616 44.23 -12.23 11.23
N LEU A 617 42.91 -12.08 11.23
CA LEU A 617 42.19 -10.81 11.23
C LEU A 617 41.28 -10.70 12.46
N SER A 618 41.14 -9.48 12.99
CA SER A 618 40.17 -9.13 14.02
C SER A 618 39.52 -7.78 13.72
N TRP A 619 38.25 -7.60 14.11
CA TRP A 619 37.51 -6.35 13.94
C TRP A 619 36.58 -6.08 15.13
N THR A 620 36.00 -4.89 15.19
CA THR A 620 34.93 -4.52 16.12
C THR A 620 33.58 -4.93 15.54
N ALA A 621 32.71 -5.48 16.38
CA ALA A 621 31.40 -5.95 15.97
C ALA A 621 30.55 -4.83 15.35
N SER A 622 29.79 -5.19 14.33
CA SER A 622 28.74 -4.35 13.78
C SER A 622 27.52 -4.32 14.71
N THR A 623 26.73 -3.25 14.60
CA THR A 623 25.43 -3.11 15.24
C THR A 623 24.35 -3.03 14.19
N ASP A 624 23.17 -3.48 14.56
CA ASP A 624 21.99 -3.52 13.71
C ASP A 624 20.74 -3.39 14.58
N ASN A 625 19.64 -2.90 14.03
CA ASN A 625 18.37 -2.70 14.73
C ASN A 625 17.67 -4.02 15.09
N VAL A 626 17.94 -5.13 14.37
CA VAL A 626 17.42 -6.46 14.71
C VAL A 626 18.54 -7.41 15.12
N GLY A 627 19.67 -7.40 14.41
CA GLY A 627 20.86 -8.12 14.82
C GLY A 627 21.72 -8.63 13.67
N VAL A 628 23.02 -8.65 13.92
CA VAL A 628 24.04 -9.16 12.99
C VAL A 628 24.13 -10.68 13.11
N THR A 629 24.03 -11.41 12.00
CA THR A 629 24.09 -12.88 11.96
C THR A 629 25.44 -13.42 11.52
N GLY A 630 26.26 -12.62 10.85
CA GLY A 630 27.62 -13.00 10.48
C GLY A 630 28.40 -11.94 9.69
N TYR A 631 29.61 -12.32 9.27
CA TYR A 631 30.54 -11.48 8.54
C TYR A 631 31.08 -12.20 7.31
N ARG A 632 31.29 -11.46 6.22
CA ARG A 632 31.96 -11.94 5.00
C ARG A 632 33.36 -11.35 4.95
N VAL A 633 34.37 -12.19 4.73
CA VAL A 633 35.77 -11.77 4.64
C VAL A 633 36.18 -11.75 3.18
N LEU A 634 36.64 -10.60 2.69
CA LEU A 634 37.02 -10.40 1.30
C LEU A 634 38.53 -10.16 1.19
N ARG A 635 39.17 -10.82 0.22
CA ARG A 635 40.56 -10.61 -0.19
C ARG A 635 40.58 -10.05 -1.59
N ASN A 636 41.16 -8.85 -1.77
CA ASN A 636 41.21 -8.15 -3.06
C ASN A 636 39.84 -8.05 -3.76
N GLY A 637 38.76 -7.88 -2.97
CA GLY A 637 37.38 -7.82 -3.46
C GLY A 637 36.66 -9.17 -3.62
N THR A 638 37.35 -10.30 -3.49
CA THR A 638 36.75 -11.64 -3.59
C THR A 638 36.52 -12.25 -2.21
N GLN A 639 35.32 -12.76 -1.95
CA GLN A 639 35.01 -13.44 -0.68
C GLN A 639 35.87 -14.71 -0.52
N VAL A 640 36.62 -14.79 0.58
CA VAL A 640 37.49 -15.93 0.93
C VAL A 640 36.99 -16.70 2.15
N GLY A 641 35.93 -16.22 2.81
CA GLY A 641 35.38 -16.88 4.00
C GLY A 641 34.19 -16.15 4.61
N THR A 642 33.59 -16.80 5.61
CA THR A 642 32.55 -16.23 6.48
C THR A 642 32.88 -16.51 7.94
N ALA A 643 32.47 -15.63 8.84
CA ALA A 643 32.68 -15.74 10.28
C ALA A 643 31.40 -15.39 11.05
N SER A 644 31.08 -16.13 12.11
CA SER A 644 30.00 -15.77 13.05
C SER A 644 30.48 -14.86 14.19
N GLY A 645 31.79 -14.84 14.46
CA GLY A 645 32.44 -13.94 15.42
C GLY A 645 33.23 -12.82 14.75
N THR A 646 33.98 -12.05 15.54
CA THR A 646 34.71 -10.86 15.09
C THR A 646 36.19 -11.13 14.73
N SER A 647 36.50 -12.35 14.32
CA SER A 647 37.85 -12.76 13.93
C SER A 647 37.83 -13.85 12.86
N TYR A 648 38.84 -13.89 11.99
CA TYR A 648 38.97 -14.92 10.97
C TYR A 648 40.43 -15.13 10.53
N THR A 649 40.83 -16.37 10.24
CA THR A 649 42.16 -16.69 9.70
C THR A 649 42.04 -17.09 8.23
N VAL A 650 42.67 -16.32 7.35
CA VAL A 650 42.77 -16.63 5.93
C VAL A 650 44.02 -17.48 5.69
N SER A 651 43.86 -18.65 5.06
CA SER A 651 44.94 -19.59 4.74
C SER A 651 45.19 -19.73 3.24
N GLY A 652 46.25 -20.45 2.86
CA GLY A 652 46.57 -20.72 1.45
C GLY A 652 47.12 -19.52 0.68
N LEU A 653 47.76 -18.59 1.40
CA LEU A 653 48.36 -17.39 0.83
C LEU A 653 49.77 -17.69 0.31
N ALA A 654 50.23 -16.95 -0.70
CA ALA A 654 51.55 -17.13 -1.28
C ALA A 654 52.60 -16.36 -0.44
N PRO A 655 53.76 -16.96 -0.08
CA PRO A 655 54.80 -16.28 0.69
C PRO A 655 55.29 -14.99 0.03
N GLY A 656 55.66 -14.00 0.84
CA GLY A 656 56.19 -12.71 0.38
C GLY A 656 55.23 -11.85 -0.45
N SER A 657 53.93 -12.16 -0.50
CA SER A 657 52.97 -11.46 -1.36
C SER A 657 52.01 -10.55 -0.58
N ALA A 658 51.63 -9.43 -1.19
CA ALA A 658 50.75 -8.44 -0.59
C ALA A 658 49.27 -8.80 -0.80
N HIS A 659 48.46 -8.66 0.25
CA HIS A 659 47.02 -8.92 0.23
C HIS A 659 46.26 -7.80 0.94
N THR A 660 45.15 -7.38 0.35
CA THR A 660 44.23 -6.39 0.95
C THR A 660 42.96 -7.08 1.41
N PHE A 661 42.59 -6.87 2.67
CA PHE A 661 41.39 -7.45 3.28
C PHE A 661 40.37 -6.39 3.67
N THR A 662 39.09 -6.70 3.47
CA THR A 662 37.93 -5.99 4.01
C THR A 662 36.92 -6.99 4.57
N VAL A 663 36.06 -6.52 5.47
CA VAL A 663 34.99 -7.34 6.06
C VAL A 663 33.67 -6.59 5.91
N THR A 664 32.61 -7.30 5.53
CA THR A 664 31.22 -6.79 5.60
C THR A 664 30.43 -7.60 6.63
N ALA A 665 29.45 -6.99 7.27
CA ALA A 665 28.48 -7.65 8.13
C ALA A 665 27.20 -7.99 7.35
N GLN A 666 26.49 -9.01 7.82
CA GLN A 666 25.19 -9.41 7.29
C GLN A 666 24.22 -9.64 8.46
N ASP A 667 22.98 -9.18 8.30
CA ASP A 667 21.89 -9.41 9.26
C ASP A 667 21.10 -10.69 8.94
N GLY A 668 20.05 -10.94 9.71
CA GLY A 668 19.16 -12.08 9.46
C GLY A 668 18.21 -11.88 8.28
N ALA A 669 18.03 -10.65 7.78
CA ALA A 669 17.22 -10.33 6.61
C ALA A 669 18.01 -10.45 5.29
N GLY A 670 19.32 -10.72 5.40
CA GLY A 670 20.21 -10.90 4.28
C GLY A 670 20.84 -9.60 3.77
N LEU A 671 20.58 -8.45 4.41
CA LEU A 671 21.17 -7.17 4.02
C LEU A 671 22.64 -7.13 4.44
N VAL A 672 23.46 -6.51 3.60
CA VAL A 672 24.92 -6.48 3.76
C VAL A 672 25.37 -5.04 4.01
N SER A 673 26.21 -4.85 5.02
CA SER A 673 26.78 -3.55 5.35
C SER A 673 27.73 -3.03 4.27
N GLY A 674 28.11 -1.76 4.37
CA GLY A 674 29.34 -1.27 3.74
C GLY A 674 30.58 -2.03 4.25
N PRO A 675 31.70 -2.03 3.49
CA PRO A 675 32.94 -2.67 3.93
C PRO A 675 33.56 -1.91 5.11
N SER A 676 34.29 -2.65 5.96
CA SER A 676 35.21 -2.09 6.95
C SER A 676 36.30 -1.22 6.30
N ASN A 677 37.17 -0.62 7.13
CA ASN A 677 38.47 -0.16 6.65
C ASN A 677 39.24 -1.32 5.99
N ALA A 678 40.03 -1.01 4.96
CA ALA A 678 40.90 -1.98 4.31
C ALA A 678 42.22 -2.13 5.07
N VAL A 679 42.71 -3.35 5.21
CA VAL A 679 44.07 -3.63 5.74
C VAL A 679 44.91 -4.35 4.69
N THR A 680 46.08 -3.80 4.39
CA THR A 680 47.05 -4.41 3.48
C THR A 680 48.18 -5.02 4.28
N VAL A 681 48.48 -6.29 4.02
CA VAL A 681 49.58 -7.02 4.66
C VAL A 681 50.35 -7.86 3.66
N THR A 682 51.68 -7.87 3.79
CA THR A 682 52.56 -8.78 3.07
C THR A 682 52.86 -9.97 3.96
N THR A 683 52.50 -11.19 3.52
CA THR A 683 52.86 -12.45 4.20
C THR A 683 54.38 -12.55 4.32
N ASP A 684 54.87 -13.30 5.29
CA ASP A 684 56.31 -13.49 5.43
C ASP A 684 56.90 -14.13 4.17
N PRO A 685 58.12 -13.77 3.76
CA PRO A 685 58.80 -14.43 2.66
C PRO A 685 58.99 -15.92 2.97
N ALA A 686 59.15 -16.74 1.93
CA ALA A 686 59.59 -18.11 2.13
C ALA A 686 60.87 -18.07 2.98
N GLY A 687 60.87 -18.72 4.16
CA GLY A 687 61.95 -18.55 5.14
C GLY A 687 63.33 -18.91 4.56
N ASN A 688 64.40 -18.38 5.18
CA ASN A 688 65.81 -18.78 4.97
C ASN A 688 66.02 -20.28 5.30
N VAL A 689 65.49 -21.17 4.45
CA VAL A 689 65.72 -22.60 4.56
C VAL A 689 67.11 -22.88 3.99
N ASN A 690 67.98 -23.48 4.80
CA ASN A 690 69.23 -24.01 4.29
C ASN A 690 68.91 -25.19 3.36
N LEU A 691 69.00 -24.97 2.06
CA LEU A 691 68.70 -25.94 1.01
C LEU A 691 69.71 -27.11 0.97
N ALA A 692 70.88 -26.92 1.57
CA ALA A 692 71.93 -27.93 1.66
C ALA A 692 71.76 -28.87 2.86
N ALA A 693 70.91 -28.55 3.84
CA ALA A 693 70.75 -29.37 5.04
C ALA A 693 70.30 -30.81 4.69
N GLY A 694 71.04 -31.80 5.20
CA GLY A 694 70.82 -33.23 4.99
C GLY A 694 71.00 -33.72 3.55
N ARG A 695 71.53 -32.88 2.64
CA ARG A 695 71.66 -33.23 1.22
C ARG A 695 72.89 -34.10 0.94
N PRO A 696 72.83 -34.96 -0.11
CA PRO A 696 73.97 -35.77 -0.53
C PRO A 696 75.18 -34.91 -0.89
N THR A 697 76.36 -35.36 -0.47
CA THR A 697 77.63 -34.68 -0.73
C THR A 697 78.58 -35.53 -1.57
N ALA A 698 79.57 -34.88 -2.16
CA ALA A 698 80.73 -35.53 -2.75
C ALA A 698 81.98 -34.66 -2.53
N GLU A 699 83.16 -35.23 -2.70
CA GLU A 699 84.43 -34.56 -2.40
C GLU A 699 85.58 -35.08 -3.27
N SER A 700 86.68 -34.32 -3.32
CA SER A 700 87.94 -34.77 -3.92
C SER A 700 88.67 -35.82 -3.10
N GLY A 701 88.46 -35.83 -1.78
CA GLY A 701 89.00 -36.79 -0.84
C GLY A 701 88.88 -36.29 0.59
N HIS A 702 89.14 -37.16 1.56
CA HIS A 702 89.23 -36.77 2.98
C HIS A 702 90.33 -37.55 3.72
N VAL A 703 90.66 -37.09 4.92
CA VAL A 703 91.49 -37.83 5.88
C VAL A 703 90.65 -38.38 7.02
N GLN A 704 91.06 -39.53 7.56
CA GLN A 704 90.40 -40.19 8.69
C GLN A 704 88.90 -40.39 8.45
N SER A 705 88.04 -40.03 9.40
CA SER A 705 86.58 -40.10 9.30
C SER A 705 85.93 -38.75 8.96
N TYR A 706 86.70 -37.73 8.55
CA TYR A 706 86.22 -36.37 8.30
C TYR A 706 85.70 -36.18 6.86
N GLY A 707 84.70 -36.97 6.48
CA GLY A 707 84.08 -36.91 5.15
C GLY A 707 83.12 -35.73 4.96
N SER A 708 82.82 -35.42 3.69
CA SER A 708 81.96 -34.30 3.29
C SER A 708 80.53 -34.37 3.80
N GLY A 709 80.03 -35.54 4.21
CA GLY A 709 78.71 -35.67 4.83
C GLY A 709 78.53 -34.77 6.06
N ASN A 710 79.64 -34.41 6.72
CA ASN A 710 79.63 -33.49 7.84
C ASN A 710 79.25 -32.06 7.45
N ILE A 711 79.42 -31.63 6.19
CA ILE A 711 79.12 -30.23 5.81
C ILE A 711 77.61 -29.94 5.70
N THR A 712 76.75 -30.96 5.76
CA THR A 712 75.29 -30.83 5.64
C THR A 712 74.52 -31.43 6.81
N ASP A 713 75.19 -31.97 7.83
CA ASP A 713 74.56 -32.70 8.93
C ASP A 713 73.92 -31.79 10.00
N GLY A 714 74.19 -30.48 9.95
CA GLY A 714 73.70 -29.49 10.92
C GLY A 714 74.39 -29.58 12.29
N ASN A 715 75.50 -30.32 12.38
CA ASN A 715 76.32 -30.42 13.56
C ASN A 715 77.63 -29.65 13.35
N ARG A 716 77.75 -28.53 14.02
CA ARG A 716 78.91 -27.65 13.87
C ARG A 716 80.21 -28.21 14.46
N ASP A 717 80.16 -29.29 15.23
CA ASP A 717 81.35 -29.90 15.84
C ASP A 717 81.99 -30.96 14.95
N THR A 718 81.30 -31.44 13.91
CA THR A 718 81.86 -32.29 12.85
C THR A 718 82.35 -31.43 11.69
N TYR A 719 83.30 -31.95 10.91
CA TYR A 719 83.82 -31.23 9.75
C TYR A 719 84.38 -32.16 8.69
N TRP A 720 84.42 -31.67 7.46
CA TRP A 720 85.18 -32.24 6.37
C TRP A 720 86.64 -31.76 6.44
N GLU A 721 87.59 -32.66 6.23
CA GLU A 721 89.02 -32.34 6.07
C GLU A 721 89.60 -33.08 4.88
N SER A 722 90.15 -32.35 3.91
CA SER A 722 90.81 -32.93 2.74
C SER A 722 92.17 -33.57 3.05
N PRO A 723 92.78 -34.34 2.13
CA PRO A 723 94.17 -34.78 2.24
C PRO A 723 95.16 -33.62 2.42
N ASN A 724 96.10 -33.78 3.35
CA ASN A 724 97.09 -32.77 3.66
C ASN A 724 98.04 -32.51 2.48
N ASN A 725 98.34 -31.25 2.22
CA ASN A 725 99.29 -30.77 1.19
C ASN A 725 98.94 -31.14 -0.25
N ALA A 726 97.73 -31.63 -0.52
CA ALA A 726 97.26 -31.87 -1.87
C ALA A 726 96.28 -30.76 -2.23
N TRP A 727 96.65 -29.82 -3.10
CA TRP A 727 95.77 -28.73 -3.53
C TRP A 727 95.58 -28.77 -5.06
N PRO A 728 94.42 -28.35 -5.60
CA PRO A 728 93.20 -27.92 -4.91
C PRO A 728 92.39 -29.09 -4.34
N GLN A 729 91.55 -28.83 -3.35
CA GLN A 729 90.59 -29.79 -2.79
C GLN A 729 89.19 -29.20 -2.82
N TRP A 730 88.17 -30.04 -2.89
CA TRP A 730 86.79 -29.58 -2.96
C TRP A 730 85.83 -30.49 -2.22
N ALA A 731 84.78 -29.87 -1.69
CA ALA A 731 83.58 -30.54 -1.21
C ALA A 731 82.37 -29.91 -1.90
N GLN A 732 81.36 -30.73 -2.19
CA GLN A 732 80.17 -30.29 -2.91
C GLN A 732 78.90 -30.89 -2.30
N VAL A 733 77.77 -30.23 -2.55
CA VAL A 733 76.43 -30.68 -2.19
C VAL A 733 75.52 -30.70 -3.42
N ASP A 734 74.69 -31.75 -3.55
CA ASP A 734 73.56 -31.81 -4.51
C ASP A 734 72.28 -31.36 -3.82
N LEU A 735 71.77 -30.18 -4.19
CA LEU A 735 70.53 -29.62 -3.64
C LEU A 735 69.27 -30.38 -4.09
N GLY A 736 69.40 -31.37 -4.98
CA GLY A 736 68.33 -32.23 -5.49
C GLY A 736 67.60 -31.67 -6.71
N SER A 737 67.52 -30.34 -6.85
CA SER A 737 66.95 -29.66 -8.02
C SER A 737 67.63 -28.31 -8.28
N SER A 738 67.65 -27.87 -9.54
CA SER A 738 68.15 -26.54 -9.89
C SER A 738 67.29 -25.46 -9.22
N THR A 739 67.92 -24.64 -8.37
CA THR A 739 67.25 -23.63 -7.55
C THR A 739 67.95 -22.28 -7.71
N ALA A 740 67.21 -21.18 -7.74
CA ALA A 740 67.75 -19.83 -7.87
C ALA A 740 68.51 -19.41 -6.60
N LEU A 741 69.82 -19.68 -6.54
CA LEU A 741 70.67 -19.39 -5.39
C LEU A 741 71.26 -17.98 -5.48
N SER A 742 71.37 -17.29 -4.34
CA SER A 742 72.00 -15.96 -4.24
C SER A 742 72.99 -15.83 -3.09
N ARG A 743 72.98 -16.79 -2.15
CA ARG A 743 73.79 -16.70 -0.93
C ARG A 743 74.20 -18.09 -0.43
N LEU A 744 75.46 -18.20 -0.02
CA LEU A 744 75.97 -19.30 0.78
C LEU A 744 76.46 -18.80 2.13
N VAL A 745 76.38 -19.64 3.16
CA VAL A 745 77.04 -19.42 4.45
C VAL A 745 77.95 -20.61 4.69
N LEU A 746 79.25 -20.35 4.79
CA LEU A 746 80.28 -21.35 5.05
C LEU A 746 80.76 -21.22 6.49
N LYS A 747 81.01 -22.34 7.13
CA LYS A 747 81.30 -22.41 8.56
C LYS A 747 82.45 -23.36 8.84
N LEU A 748 83.24 -23.02 9.85
CA LEU A 748 84.16 -23.94 10.53
C LEU A 748 83.65 -24.26 11.94
N PRO A 749 84.23 -25.28 12.61
CA PRO A 749 83.85 -25.62 13.96
C PRO A 749 83.87 -24.44 14.93
N ALA A 750 83.04 -24.56 15.97
CA ALA A 750 82.70 -23.46 16.85
C ALA A 750 83.94 -22.81 17.52
N PRO A 751 83.85 -21.53 17.92
CA PRO A 751 84.97 -20.71 18.41
C PRO A 751 85.85 -21.31 19.52
N ALA A 752 85.32 -22.19 20.35
CA ALA A 752 86.01 -22.75 21.52
C ALA A 752 87.16 -23.71 21.16
N SER A 753 87.21 -24.24 19.93
CA SER A 753 88.16 -25.27 19.51
C SER A 753 89.08 -24.86 18.35
N TRP A 754 88.75 -23.81 17.60
CA TRP A 754 89.46 -23.42 16.37
C TRP A 754 89.80 -21.92 16.34
N ALA A 755 91.10 -21.60 16.34
CA ALA A 755 91.59 -20.21 16.20
C ALA A 755 91.35 -19.62 14.81
N THR A 756 91.40 -18.28 14.73
CA THR A 756 91.26 -17.50 13.48
C THR A 756 92.17 -18.03 12.38
N ARG A 757 91.59 -18.29 11.22
CA ARG A 757 92.33 -18.72 10.02
C ARG A 757 91.67 -18.17 8.77
N SER A 758 92.40 -18.19 7.67
CA SER A 758 91.87 -17.82 6.36
C SER A 758 91.98 -19.00 5.41
N GLN A 759 90.93 -19.22 4.62
CA GLN A 759 90.97 -20.17 3.50
C GLN A 759 90.85 -19.41 2.19
N THR A 760 91.72 -19.74 1.24
CA THR A 760 91.61 -19.29 -0.15
C THR A 760 90.70 -20.25 -0.89
N LEU A 761 89.54 -19.77 -1.31
CA LEU A 761 88.53 -20.61 -1.94
C LEU A 761 87.75 -19.89 -3.04
N SER A 762 87.17 -20.68 -3.95
CA SER A 762 86.14 -20.26 -4.90
C SER A 762 84.89 -21.13 -4.74
N VAL A 763 83.75 -20.66 -5.25
CA VAL A 763 82.50 -21.40 -5.28
C VAL A 763 82.07 -21.60 -6.73
N LEU A 764 81.83 -22.86 -7.09
CA LEU A 764 81.33 -23.26 -8.40
C LEU A 764 79.88 -23.76 -8.28
N GLY A 765 79.10 -23.47 -9.30
CA GLY A 765 77.72 -23.95 -9.47
C GLY A 765 77.58 -24.81 -10.72
N SER A 766 76.69 -25.78 -10.69
CA SER A 766 76.36 -26.64 -11.84
C SER A 766 74.91 -27.08 -11.77
N ASP A 767 74.29 -27.32 -12.93
CA ASP A 767 72.94 -27.90 -13.02
C ASP A 767 72.97 -29.43 -13.20
N ASP A 768 74.07 -29.97 -13.74
CA ASP A 768 74.23 -31.38 -14.13
C ASP A 768 75.32 -32.13 -13.33
N GLY A 769 76.11 -31.42 -12.53
CA GLY A 769 77.23 -31.95 -11.76
C GLY A 769 78.52 -32.16 -12.58
N ILE A 770 78.49 -31.83 -13.87
CA ILE A 770 79.57 -32.07 -14.85
C ILE A 770 80.10 -30.73 -15.39
N THR A 771 79.21 -29.83 -15.81
CA THR A 771 79.53 -28.52 -16.37
C THR A 771 79.47 -27.47 -15.28
N TRP A 772 80.58 -26.79 -15.02
CA TRP A 772 80.72 -25.87 -13.88
C TRP A 772 80.89 -24.42 -14.32
N ARG A 773 80.26 -23.50 -13.58
CA ARG A 773 80.45 -22.05 -13.68
C ARG A 773 80.88 -21.48 -12.34
N THR A 774 81.65 -20.40 -12.37
CA THR A 774 82.07 -19.69 -11.15
C THR A 774 80.91 -18.85 -10.60
N LEU A 775 80.46 -19.13 -9.37
CA LEU A 775 79.51 -18.30 -8.64
C LEU A 775 80.24 -17.24 -7.81
N VAL A 776 81.35 -17.63 -7.18
CA VAL A 776 82.22 -16.75 -6.41
C VAL A 776 83.66 -16.97 -6.86
N PRO A 777 84.34 -15.96 -7.42
CA PRO A 777 85.75 -16.05 -7.79
C PRO A 777 86.65 -16.43 -6.62
N SER A 778 87.85 -16.93 -6.92
CA SER A 778 88.83 -17.28 -5.90
C SER A 778 89.20 -16.05 -5.05
N GLY A 779 89.10 -16.17 -3.74
CA GLY A 779 89.42 -15.12 -2.77
C GLY A 779 89.85 -15.72 -1.44
N THR A 780 90.51 -14.90 -0.61
CA THR A 780 90.91 -15.29 0.75
C THR A 780 89.84 -14.85 1.73
N TYR A 781 89.24 -15.80 2.46
CA TYR A 781 88.17 -15.53 3.41
C TYR A 781 88.60 -15.90 4.82
N THR A 782 88.47 -14.96 5.74
CA THR A 782 88.87 -15.12 7.15
C THR A 782 87.71 -15.65 7.98
N PHE A 783 87.90 -16.82 8.57
CA PHE A 783 87.02 -17.41 9.58
C PHE A 783 87.52 -16.97 10.95
N ASN A 784 86.80 -16.04 11.56
CA ASN A 784 87.15 -15.45 12.85
C ASN A 784 86.22 -16.00 13.95
N PRO A 785 86.75 -16.56 15.06
CA PRO A 785 85.97 -17.06 16.19
C PRO A 785 85.05 -15.98 16.79
N ALA A 786 85.47 -14.71 16.76
CA ALA A 786 84.65 -13.59 17.23
C ALA A 786 83.38 -13.37 16.40
N THR A 787 83.38 -13.77 15.13
CA THR A 787 82.20 -13.76 14.24
C THR A 787 81.64 -15.18 14.05
N GLY A 788 81.94 -16.08 15.00
CA GLY A 788 81.46 -17.44 15.02
C GLY A 788 82.05 -18.32 13.93
N ASN A 789 83.30 -18.09 13.49
CA ASN A 789 83.97 -18.86 12.43
C ASN A 789 83.09 -19.06 11.19
N THR A 790 82.42 -18.00 10.75
CA THR A 790 81.41 -18.02 9.69
C THR A 790 81.76 -16.99 8.62
N VAL A 791 81.57 -17.37 7.36
CA VAL A 791 81.73 -16.52 6.18
C VAL A 791 80.45 -16.59 5.36
N THR A 792 79.85 -15.43 5.09
CA THR A 792 78.68 -15.31 4.21
C THR A 792 79.13 -14.83 2.84
N LEU A 793 78.77 -15.57 1.80
CA LEU A 793 79.08 -15.27 0.41
C LEU A 793 77.78 -14.93 -0.33
N THR A 794 77.74 -13.77 -0.97
CA THR A 794 76.61 -13.34 -1.80
C THR A 794 77.05 -13.21 -3.25
N PHE A 795 76.20 -13.63 -4.18
CA PHE A 795 76.45 -13.58 -5.62
C PHE A 795 75.14 -13.34 -6.38
N ALA A 796 75.24 -13.03 -7.68
CA ALA A 796 74.07 -12.83 -8.52
C ALA A 796 73.19 -14.08 -8.54
N VAL A 797 71.86 -13.89 -8.54
CA VAL A 797 70.90 -15.00 -8.52
C VAL A 797 71.17 -15.95 -9.69
N THR A 798 71.50 -17.19 -9.38
CA THR A 798 71.94 -18.17 -10.38
C THR A 798 71.27 -19.53 -10.15
N PRO A 799 70.46 -20.05 -11.10
CA PRO A 799 69.85 -21.38 -11.01
C PRO A 799 70.91 -22.46 -10.90
N THR A 800 71.00 -23.15 -9.76
CA THR A 800 72.09 -24.08 -9.43
C THR A 800 71.53 -25.30 -8.71
N ARG A 801 71.95 -26.50 -9.11
CA ARG A 801 71.65 -27.75 -8.40
C ARG A 801 72.81 -28.23 -7.54
N HIS A 802 74.02 -28.20 -8.09
CA HIS A 802 75.23 -28.65 -7.40
C HIS A 802 76.09 -27.44 -7.03
N VAL A 803 76.49 -27.36 -5.77
CA VAL A 803 77.36 -26.31 -5.24
C VAL A 803 78.66 -26.94 -4.79
N ARG A 804 79.80 -26.47 -5.32
CA ARG A 804 81.13 -26.97 -5.00
C ARG A 804 82.01 -25.85 -4.45
N VAL A 805 82.54 -26.03 -3.24
CA VAL A 805 83.56 -25.14 -2.66
C VAL A 805 84.93 -25.73 -2.99
N VAL A 806 85.77 -24.96 -3.68
CA VAL A 806 87.13 -25.36 -4.06
C VAL A 806 88.12 -24.56 -3.23
N VAL A 807 88.91 -25.25 -2.39
CA VAL A 807 89.91 -24.65 -1.51
C VAL A 807 91.31 -24.87 -2.09
N THR A 808 92.11 -23.81 -2.14
CA THR A 808 93.49 -23.80 -2.65
C THR A 808 94.53 -23.40 -1.60
N GLY A 809 94.11 -22.97 -0.42
CA GLY A 809 95.00 -22.67 0.70
C GLY A 809 94.25 -22.49 2.01
N ASN A 810 94.92 -22.75 3.13
CA ASN A 810 94.40 -22.58 4.49
C ASN A 810 95.56 -22.22 5.43
N THR A 811 95.42 -21.15 6.22
CA THR A 811 96.49 -20.67 7.11
C THR A 811 96.57 -21.40 8.46
N GLY A 812 95.54 -22.19 8.82
CA GLY A 812 95.48 -22.90 10.10
C GLY A 812 95.87 -24.39 10.06
N TRP A 813 95.80 -25.00 8.87
CA TRP A 813 96.12 -26.42 8.65
C TRP A 813 96.35 -26.65 7.14
N PRO A 814 97.22 -27.57 6.69
CA PRO A 814 97.50 -27.76 5.26
C PRO A 814 96.44 -28.60 4.52
N ALA A 815 95.15 -28.37 4.79
CA ALA A 815 94.00 -29.03 4.14
C ALA A 815 92.79 -28.10 4.05
N GLY A 816 91.87 -28.36 3.11
CA GLY A 816 90.57 -27.71 3.05
C GLY A 816 89.68 -28.23 4.17
N GLN A 817 89.00 -27.32 4.87
CA GLN A 817 88.19 -27.67 6.04
C GLN A 817 86.84 -26.94 6.01
N LEU A 818 85.73 -27.64 6.25
CA LEU A 818 84.39 -27.04 6.36
C LEU A 818 83.53 -27.84 7.35
N SER A 819 82.86 -27.18 8.29
CA SER A 819 81.88 -27.81 9.19
C SER A 819 80.46 -27.73 8.66
N GLU A 820 80.09 -26.62 8.01
CA GLU A 820 78.78 -26.53 7.36
C GLU A 820 78.88 -25.70 6.07
N LEU A 821 78.11 -26.13 5.08
CA LEU A 821 77.81 -25.41 3.85
C LEU A 821 76.30 -25.19 3.82
N GLU A 822 75.87 -23.94 3.97
CA GLU A 822 74.46 -23.57 3.89
C GLU A 822 74.17 -22.85 2.58
N ALA A 823 73.07 -23.22 1.91
CA ALA A 823 72.66 -22.62 0.64
C ALA A 823 71.26 -22.02 0.74
N TYR A 824 71.10 -20.77 0.27
CA TYR A 824 69.85 -20.04 0.37
C TYR A 824 69.39 -19.50 -1.00
N ALA A 825 68.09 -19.65 -1.27
CA ALA A 825 67.44 -19.03 -2.42
C ALA A 825 67.34 -17.50 -2.25
N SER A 826 67.19 -16.79 -3.38
CA SER A 826 66.93 -15.34 -3.44
C SER A 826 65.54 -14.95 -2.97
#